data_AF-A0A7C2Z7C2-F1
#
_entry.id   AF-A0A7C2Z7C2-F1
#
_cell.length_a   1.000
_cell.length_b   1.000
_cell.length_c   1.000
_cell.angle_alpha   90.00
_cell.angle_beta   90.00
_cell.angle_gamma   90.00
#
_symmetry.space_group_name_H-M   'P 1'
#
loop_
_entity.id
_entity.type
_entity.pdbx_description
1 polymer ?
#
loop_
_entity_poly.entity_id
_entity_poly.type
_entity_poly.pdbx_seq_one_letter_code
_entity_poly.pdbx_strand_id
1 'polypeptide(L)'
;MWRVVYTGQRPHYENIALDRIMLDLMAEDKIPPTIRFLQFKPECVLVGFHQAVEQEVRLEYTQREGIEVGRRITGGGAIYFDETQIGWEVIATKDHLGDLNYEELTRKICTGVAKGLQKLGIKAEFRPRNDIEVEGRKISGTGGVFEGKAFLYQGTVLMDFNVERMLKSLQIPVEKLTSKGIKSAEDRVEWVKRALGYVPEKEKVFEAILQGLKEELNIDFQWGELTDEELRLLEEKKDYFRSEEWIYHVKKAPTDSEMLFGIYRCPGGTFRVSAKVDLQSKVLQQIIINGDFFVKPQKLIYDLEAYLKHTPIRDVESRIRDFFSKREWEGLNLGVEDLVEAVLFPLRKVEGIDLGIEKKRLNNIIASIGGGLIENLQKAKVMLLPYCAKPRWCDYRHLDDCGECGGCTVGDAYRLAYQKGMIPITITSFELLRDTLLWCAQNGYTYVGHCCYEFYEKRYEIFRRASEEGAKGVLFDIVGTTCYSLGVEEEEKAYHGEFTVELDLIKEDLYKSLSVKEDEGIEIEKQIVSFDFSPYLVDFKPTYYKKPKAVPTPEEDRTRTSMQKEVFLGEATLEDKVVGYKEALEVVASWIKGSESPTIVLGPLVFWDFGEKELQEKAKAVRELIEKVGRFNVKVLPDYRPKLKKYDPSVEMDPPNPHHAILHGKHDLTILVGVHCYRTDFVIRLLRKHTDTKIATLCGLYGHPTAHLSTAFTDAQKIEDLIKLL
;
A
#
# COMPACT_ATOMS: atom_id res chain seq x y z
N MET A 1 4.81 -40.46 -33.24
CA MET A 1 6.12 -39.80 -33.38
C MET A 1 5.88 -38.30 -33.38
N TRP A 2 6.54 -37.57 -32.48
CA TRP A 2 6.45 -36.11 -32.35
C TRP A 2 7.53 -35.45 -33.21
N ARG A 3 7.23 -34.29 -33.80
CA ARG A 3 8.20 -33.50 -34.57
C ARG A 3 8.99 -32.60 -33.62
N VAL A 4 10.30 -32.49 -33.79
CA VAL A 4 11.14 -31.49 -33.11
C VAL A 4 11.66 -30.48 -34.11
N VAL A 5 11.50 -29.20 -33.83
CA VAL A 5 12.02 -28.12 -34.68
C VAL A 5 12.79 -27.10 -33.84
N TYR A 6 13.87 -26.55 -34.41
CA TYR A 6 14.55 -25.37 -33.86
C TYR A 6 14.43 -24.22 -34.85
N THR A 7 13.79 -23.12 -34.46
CA THR A 7 13.50 -22.00 -35.36
C THR A 7 14.55 -20.90 -35.36
N GLY A 8 15.63 -21.05 -34.59
CA GLY A 8 16.71 -20.08 -34.52
C GLY A 8 16.40 -18.86 -33.66
N GLN A 9 17.24 -17.83 -33.82
CA GLN A 9 17.01 -16.49 -33.27
C GLN A 9 16.14 -15.69 -34.24
N ARG A 10 15.00 -15.19 -33.75
CA ARG A 10 14.03 -14.43 -34.54
C ARG A 10 13.50 -13.22 -33.78
N PRO A 11 13.04 -12.17 -34.48
CA PRO A 11 12.36 -11.06 -33.82
C PRO A 11 11.03 -11.52 -33.21
N HIS A 12 10.51 -10.75 -32.25
CA HIS A 12 9.38 -11.22 -31.45
C HIS A 12 8.16 -11.57 -32.31
N TYR A 13 7.84 -10.74 -33.30
CA TYR A 13 6.63 -10.88 -34.11
C TYR A 13 6.63 -12.15 -34.96
N GLU A 14 7.79 -12.66 -35.40
CA GLU A 14 7.88 -13.93 -36.12
C GLU A 14 7.68 -15.14 -35.21
N ASN A 15 8.30 -15.12 -34.02
CA ASN A 15 8.12 -16.19 -33.04
C ASN A 15 6.65 -16.28 -32.64
N ILE A 16 6.03 -15.15 -32.26
CA ILE A 16 4.61 -15.12 -31.86
C ILE A 16 3.67 -15.50 -33.02
N ALA A 17 3.99 -15.11 -34.26
CA ALA A 17 3.22 -15.55 -35.42
C ALA A 17 3.24 -17.07 -35.55
N LEU A 18 4.42 -17.69 -35.42
CA LEU A 18 4.56 -19.14 -35.44
C LEU A 18 3.84 -19.82 -34.27
N ASP A 19 3.82 -19.24 -33.06
CA ASP A 19 3.04 -19.76 -31.93
C ASP A 19 1.57 -19.94 -32.35
N ARG A 20 1.00 -18.88 -32.94
CA ARG A 20 -0.41 -18.89 -33.37
C ARG A 20 -0.64 -19.85 -34.53
N ILE A 21 0.23 -19.82 -35.53
CA ILE A 21 0.13 -20.67 -36.72
C ILE A 21 0.18 -22.14 -36.34
N MET A 22 1.16 -22.55 -35.54
CA MET A 22 1.30 -23.95 -35.14
C MET A 22 0.13 -24.41 -34.26
N LEU A 23 -0.35 -23.55 -33.37
CA LEU A 23 -1.52 -23.84 -32.54
C LEU A 23 -2.78 -24.03 -33.40
N ASP A 24 -3.04 -23.12 -34.35
CA ASP A 24 -4.19 -23.20 -35.26
C ASP A 24 -4.10 -24.46 -36.15
N LEU A 25 -2.93 -24.72 -36.75
CA LEU A 25 -2.72 -25.91 -37.59
C LEU A 25 -2.82 -27.21 -36.80
N MET A 26 -2.39 -27.24 -35.53
CA MET A 26 -2.55 -28.42 -34.67
C MET A 26 -4.03 -28.62 -34.30
N ALA A 27 -4.79 -27.54 -34.07
CA ALA A 27 -6.23 -27.63 -33.82
C ALA A 27 -6.99 -28.21 -35.03
N GLU A 28 -6.50 -27.93 -36.23
CA GLU A 28 -7.01 -28.43 -37.51
C GLU A 28 -6.41 -29.78 -37.95
N ASP A 29 -5.59 -30.44 -37.12
CA ASP A 29 -4.85 -31.68 -37.43
C ASP A 29 -3.97 -31.61 -38.70
N LYS A 30 -3.50 -30.41 -39.08
CA LYS A 30 -2.68 -30.18 -40.28
C LYS A 30 -1.18 -30.37 -40.04
N ILE A 31 -0.74 -30.38 -38.80
CA ILE A 31 0.65 -30.65 -38.40
C ILE A 31 0.70 -31.76 -37.34
N PRO A 32 1.81 -32.53 -37.26
CA PRO A 32 2.00 -33.47 -36.16
C PRO A 32 2.22 -32.73 -34.82
N PRO A 33 1.99 -33.40 -33.68
CA PRO A 33 2.37 -32.85 -32.39
C PRO A 33 3.86 -32.51 -32.40
N THR A 34 4.18 -31.30 -31.96
CA THR A 34 5.47 -30.65 -32.20
C THR A 34 6.08 -30.15 -30.89
N ILE A 35 7.38 -30.41 -30.72
CA ILE A 35 8.23 -29.74 -29.73
C ILE A 35 9.06 -28.70 -30.49
N ARG A 36 8.96 -27.43 -30.09
CA ARG A 36 9.72 -26.35 -30.72
C ARG A 36 10.70 -25.73 -29.73
N PHE A 37 11.94 -25.53 -30.18
CA PHE A 37 12.91 -24.67 -29.52
C PHE A 37 13.07 -23.36 -30.31
N LEU A 38 13.19 -22.24 -29.59
CA LEU A 38 13.31 -20.91 -30.20
C LEU A 38 14.19 -19.98 -29.36
N GLN A 39 14.61 -18.87 -29.97
CA GLN A 39 15.28 -17.76 -29.29
C GLN A 39 14.82 -16.43 -29.89
N PHE A 40 15.00 -15.34 -29.14
CA PHE A 40 14.64 -13.99 -29.58
C PHE A 40 15.88 -13.18 -29.97
N LYS A 41 15.74 -12.38 -31.02
CA LYS A 41 16.72 -11.39 -31.46
C LYS A 41 16.02 -10.27 -32.27
N PRO A 42 16.11 -9.00 -31.85
CA PRO A 42 16.82 -8.48 -30.67
C PRO A 42 16.16 -8.89 -29.34
N GLU A 43 16.72 -8.46 -28.21
CA GLU A 43 16.10 -8.59 -26.90
C GLU A 43 14.68 -8.00 -26.91
N CYS A 44 13.75 -8.59 -26.15
CA CYS A 44 12.38 -8.10 -26.12
C CYS A 44 11.71 -8.24 -24.76
N VAL A 45 10.70 -7.41 -24.53
CA VAL A 45 9.68 -7.57 -23.50
C VAL A 45 8.41 -8.09 -24.15
N LEU A 46 7.87 -9.19 -23.63
CA LEU A 46 6.61 -9.78 -24.11
C LEU A 46 5.54 -9.60 -23.04
N VAL A 47 4.52 -8.79 -23.33
CA VAL A 47 3.35 -8.64 -22.44
C VAL A 47 2.37 -9.80 -22.64
N GLY A 48 1.71 -10.22 -21.56
CA GLY A 48 0.68 -11.26 -21.61
C GLY A 48 -0.55 -10.81 -22.40
N PHE A 49 -1.33 -11.78 -22.89
CA PHE A 49 -2.44 -11.50 -23.80
C PHE A 49 -3.45 -10.48 -23.25
N HIS A 50 -3.80 -10.55 -21.96
CA HIS A 50 -4.77 -9.65 -21.30
C HIS A 50 -4.13 -8.44 -20.59
N GLN A 51 -2.84 -8.17 -20.80
CA GLN A 51 -2.14 -7.05 -20.13
C GLN A 51 -2.07 -5.79 -21.01
N ALA A 52 -2.19 -4.60 -20.41
CA ALA A 52 -1.94 -3.34 -21.13
C ALA A 52 -0.43 -3.02 -21.13
N VAL A 53 0.13 -2.63 -22.28
CA VAL A 53 1.57 -2.39 -22.41
C VAL A 53 2.05 -1.29 -21.47
N GLU A 54 1.29 -0.20 -21.38
CA GLU A 54 1.61 0.99 -20.59
C GLU A 54 1.58 0.75 -19.08
N GLN A 55 1.01 -0.38 -18.64
CA GLN A 55 0.99 -0.79 -17.23
C GLN A 55 2.15 -1.71 -16.86
N GLU A 56 2.80 -2.34 -17.84
CA GLU A 56 3.74 -3.44 -17.60
C GLU A 56 5.16 -3.15 -18.09
N VAL A 57 5.33 -2.19 -19.02
CA VAL A 57 6.60 -1.93 -19.69
C VAL A 57 7.05 -0.49 -19.49
N ARG A 58 8.33 -0.31 -19.15
CA ARG A 58 8.98 1.01 -19.14
C ARG A 58 9.41 1.39 -20.57
N LEU A 59 8.45 1.89 -21.35
CA LEU A 59 8.64 2.19 -22.78
C LEU A 59 9.86 3.08 -23.08
N GLU A 60 10.11 4.10 -22.26
CA GLU A 60 11.28 4.99 -22.43
C GLU A 60 12.62 4.23 -22.29
N TYR A 61 12.70 3.32 -21.32
CA TYR A 61 13.90 2.51 -21.11
C TYR A 61 14.09 1.52 -22.25
N THR A 62 13.04 0.78 -22.63
CA THR A 62 13.13 -0.23 -23.68
C THR A 62 13.48 0.39 -25.02
N GLN A 63 12.90 1.54 -25.36
CA GLN A 63 13.22 2.27 -26.59
C GLN A 63 14.69 2.73 -26.62
N ARG A 64 15.22 3.24 -25.51
CA ARG A 64 16.62 3.69 -25.42
C ARG A 64 17.62 2.55 -25.54
N GLU A 65 17.33 1.40 -24.93
CA GLU A 65 18.22 0.24 -24.90
C GLU A 65 18.08 -0.70 -26.11
N GLY A 66 17.20 -0.37 -27.07
CA GLY A 66 16.95 -1.19 -28.26
C GLY A 66 16.22 -2.51 -27.95
N ILE A 67 15.43 -2.55 -26.88
CA ILE A 67 14.64 -3.71 -26.47
C ILE A 67 13.25 -3.59 -27.10
N GLU A 68 12.87 -4.57 -27.92
CA GLU A 68 11.57 -4.58 -28.59
C GLU A 68 10.42 -4.90 -27.62
N VAL A 69 9.21 -4.43 -27.93
CA VAL A 69 8.02 -4.70 -27.12
C VAL A 69 7.03 -5.49 -27.97
N GLY A 70 6.72 -6.71 -27.55
CA GLY A 70 5.78 -7.59 -28.20
C GLY A 70 4.66 -8.04 -27.27
N ARG A 71 3.65 -8.69 -27.84
CA ARG A 71 2.57 -9.35 -27.10
C ARG A 71 2.50 -10.81 -27.48
N ARG A 72 2.47 -11.69 -26.49
CA ARG A 72 2.34 -13.14 -26.71
C ARG A 72 0.89 -13.59 -26.75
N ILE A 73 0.63 -14.74 -27.37
CA ILE A 73 -0.71 -15.33 -27.42
C ILE A 73 -1.13 -16.02 -26.12
N THR A 74 -0.22 -16.21 -25.16
CA THR A 74 -0.52 -16.80 -23.84
C THR A 74 -0.85 -15.73 -22.81
N GLY A 75 -1.61 -16.09 -21.78
CA GLY A 75 -1.83 -15.25 -20.59
C GLY A 75 -0.57 -15.05 -19.73
N GLY A 76 -0.77 -14.65 -18.47
CA GLY A 76 0.32 -14.44 -17.49
C GLY A 76 0.94 -13.04 -17.50
N GLY A 77 1.97 -12.82 -16.68
CA GLY A 77 2.63 -11.52 -16.48
C GLY A 77 3.73 -11.21 -17.51
N ALA A 78 4.12 -9.94 -17.67
CA ALA A 78 5.12 -9.54 -18.67
C ALA A 78 6.48 -10.21 -18.41
N ILE A 79 7.16 -10.63 -19.47
CA ILE A 79 8.46 -11.31 -19.40
C ILE A 79 9.51 -10.57 -20.22
N TYR A 80 10.77 -10.68 -19.82
CA TYR A 80 11.92 -10.17 -20.55
C TYR A 80 12.73 -11.34 -21.12
N PHE A 81 13.01 -11.27 -22.42
CA PHE A 81 13.75 -12.29 -23.16
C PHE A 81 15.01 -11.66 -23.75
N ASP A 82 16.17 -12.12 -23.31
CA ASP A 82 17.46 -11.78 -23.91
C ASP A 82 17.88 -12.81 -24.98
N GLU A 83 18.93 -12.51 -25.74
CA GLU A 83 19.38 -13.37 -26.84
C GLU A 83 20.01 -14.70 -26.38
N THR A 84 20.34 -14.85 -25.09
CA THR A 84 20.97 -16.05 -24.52
C THR A 84 19.95 -17.11 -24.11
N GLN A 85 18.75 -16.68 -23.71
CA GLN A 85 17.69 -17.56 -23.24
C GLN A 85 17.21 -18.51 -24.33
N ILE A 86 16.78 -19.71 -23.92
CA ILE A 86 16.19 -20.73 -24.80
C ILE A 86 14.70 -20.85 -24.47
N GLY A 87 13.84 -20.62 -25.46
CA GLY A 87 12.42 -20.96 -25.37
C GLY A 87 12.19 -22.42 -25.79
N TRP A 88 11.24 -23.07 -25.12
CA TRP A 88 10.74 -24.39 -25.49
C TRP A 88 9.22 -24.40 -25.49
N GLU A 89 8.63 -25.19 -26.37
CA GLU A 89 7.19 -25.29 -26.55
C GLU A 89 6.78 -26.72 -26.85
N VAL A 90 5.63 -27.11 -26.31
CA VAL A 90 4.95 -28.38 -26.56
C VAL A 90 3.58 -28.03 -27.16
N ILE A 91 3.40 -28.41 -28.42
CA ILE A 91 2.20 -28.12 -29.21
C ILE A 91 1.55 -29.45 -29.57
N ALA A 92 0.38 -29.73 -29.02
CA ALA A 92 -0.35 -30.98 -29.26
C ALA A 92 -1.84 -30.82 -28.97
N THR A 93 -2.60 -31.90 -29.12
CA THR A 93 -3.98 -31.98 -28.63
C THR A 93 -4.05 -32.73 -27.29
N LYS A 94 -5.11 -32.52 -26.52
CA LYS A 94 -5.32 -33.27 -25.27
C LYS A 94 -5.28 -34.80 -25.49
N ASP A 95 -5.84 -35.28 -26.60
CA ASP A 95 -5.85 -36.70 -26.96
C ASP A 95 -4.45 -37.34 -27.01
N HIS A 96 -3.41 -36.57 -27.33
CA HIS A 96 -2.04 -37.06 -27.37
C HIS A 96 -1.43 -37.33 -25.98
N LEU A 97 -1.93 -36.66 -24.93
CA LEU A 97 -1.39 -36.75 -23.57
C LEU A 97 -2.38 -37.35 -22.55
N GLY A 98 -3.61 -37.62 -22.99
CA GLY A 98 -4.74 -38.00 -22.15
C GLY A 98 -5.63 -36.80 -21.81
N ASP A 99 -6.85 -37.06 -21.33
CA ASP A 99 -7.79 -36.02 -20.91
C ASP A 99 -7.37 -35.39 -19.58
N LEU A 100 -6.32 -34.57 -19.64
CA LEU A 100 -5.76 -33.83 -18.52
C LEU A 100 -6.42 -32.44 -18.44
N ASN A 101 -6.71 -32.01 -17.22
CA ASN A 101 -7.05 -30.61 -16.98
C ASN A 101 -5.79 -29.73 -17.11
N TYR A 102 -5.98 -28.41 -17.14
CA TYR A 102 -4.87 -27.48 -17.37
C TYR A 102 -3.75 -27.53 -16.31
N GLU A 103 -4.09 -27.79 -15.05
CA GLU A 103 -3.11 -27.89 -13.94
C GLU A 103 -2.29 -29.19 -14.04
N GLU A 104 -2.94 -30.31 -14.37
CA GLU A 104 -2.27 -31.60 -14.59
C GLU A 104 -1.35 -31.54 -15.80
N LEU A 105 -1.80 -30.95 -16.90
CA LEU A 105 -0.99 -30.73 -18.10
C LEU A 105 0.26 -29.89 -17.79
N THR A 106 0.07 -28.77 -17.07
CA THR A 106 1.15 -27.90 -16.59
C THR A 106 2.17 -28.69 -15.78
N ARG A 107 1.70 -29.43 -14.76
CA ARG A 107 2.57 -30.23 -13.88
C ARG A 107 3.38 -31.24 -14.68
N LYS A 108 2.74 -31.98 -15.60
CA LYS A 108 3.38 -33.05 -16.37
C LYS A 108 4.45 -32.50 -17.31
N ILE A 109 4.15 -31.45 -18.08
CA ILE A 109 5.11 -30.84 -19.00
C ILE A 109 6.29 -30.22 -18.24
N CYS A 110 6.03 -29.43 -17.20
CA CYS A 110 7.10 -28.82 -16.40
C CYS A 110 7.98 -29.86 -15.70
N THR A 111 7.39 -30.97 -15.22
CA THR A 111 8.15 -32.08 -14.63
C THR A 111 9.07 -32.74 -15.66
N GLY A 112 8.61 -32.91 -16.89
CA GLY A 112 9.44 -33.45 -17.98
C GLY A 112 10.63 -32.55 -18.30
N VAL A 113 10.41 -31.23 -18.42
CA VAL A 113 11.50 -30.27 -18.63
C VAL A 113 12.46 -30.25 -17.44
N ALA A 114 11.95 -30.28 -16.20
CA ALA A 114 12.76 -30.33 -14.98
C ALA A 114 13.66 -31.59 -14.95
N LYS A 115 13.11 -32.78 -15.27
CA LYS A 115 13.88 -34.02 -15.43
C LYS A 115 14.97 -33.90 -16.49
N GLY A 116 14.70 -33.17 -17.57
CA GLY A 116 15.71 -32.87 -18.58
C GLY A 116 16.87 -32.05 -18.01
N LEU A 117 16.56 -30.96 -17.31
CA LEU A 117 17.57 -30.14 -16.64
C LEU A 117 18.37 -30.92 -15.58
N GLN A 118 17.73 -31.87 -14.87
CA GLN A 118 18.42 -32.79 -13.95
C GLN A 118 19.50 -33.64 -14.64
N LYS A 119 19.27 -34.07 -15.89
CA LYS A 119 20.27 -34.80 -16.68
C LYS A 119 21.48 -33.93 -17.06
N LEU A 120 21.33 -32.61 -17.08
CA LEU A 120 22.45 -31.66 -17.24
C LEU A 120 23.22 -31.41 -15.94
N GLY A 121 22.78 -31.98 -14.81
CA GLY A 121 23.35 -31.74 -13.48
C GLY A 121 22.69 -30.62 -12.69
N ILE A 122 21.57 -30.06 -13.19
CA ILE A 122 20.82 -28.99 -12.50
C ILE A 122 19.69 -29.63 -11.70
N LYS A 123 19.66 -29.46 -10.37
CA LYS A 123 18.61 -30.01 -9.49
C LYS A 123 17.28 -29.26 -9.64
N ALA A 124 16.70 -29.31 -10.83
CA ALA A 124 15.49 -28.61 -11.19
C ALA A 124 14.24 -29.39 -10.76
N GLU A 125 13.23 -28.68 -10.30
CA GLU A 125 11.97 -29.24 -9.79
C GLU A 125 10.79 -28.43 -10.33
N PHE A 126 9.64 -29.07 -10.52
CA PHE A 126 8.41 -28.34 -10.79
C PHE A 126 7.96 -27.60 -9.51
N ARG A 127 7.80 -26.28 -9.62
CA ARG A 127 7.22 -25.44 -8.60
C ARG A 127 5.81 -25.02 -9.03
N PRO A 128 4.75 -25.49 -8.35
CA PRO A 128 3.43 -24.88 -8.49
C PRO A 128 3.52 -23.37 -8.29
N ARG A 129 2.94 -22.54 -9.15
CA ARG A 129 1.84 -22.83 -10.08
C ARG A 129 2.26 -23.22 -11.51
N ASN A 130 3.32 -22.62 -12.04
CA ASN A 130 3.73 -22.70 -13.45
C ASN A 130 5.21 -22.35 -13.63
N ASP A 131 6.06 -22.80 -12.69
CA ASP A 131 7.48 -22.49 -12.71
C ASP A 131 8.33 -23.77 -12.59
N ILE A 132 9.57 -23.69 -13.03
CA ILE A 132 10.62 -24.67 -12.70
C ILE A 132 11.66 -23.95 -11.86
N GLU A 133 12.08 -24.59 -10.77
CA GLU A 133 13.00 -24.00 -9.80
C GLU A 133 14.17 -24.91 -9.45
N VAL A 134 15.22 -24.31 -8.89
CA VAL A 134 16.38 -24.98 -8.31
C VAL A 134 16.54 -24.42 -6.90
N GLU A 135 16.36 -25.26 -5.87
CA GLU A 135 16.49 -24.84 -4.46
C GLU A 135 15.62 -23.59 -4.13
N GLY A 136 14.38 -23.57 -4.60
CA GLY A 136 13.44 -22.45 -4.37
C GLY A 136 13.62 -21.24 -5.31
N ARG A 137 14.59 -21.27 -6.24
CA ARG A 137 14.92 -20.18 -7.17
C ARG A 137 14.49 -20.51 -8.59
N LYS A 138 13.76 -19.60 -9.23
CA LYS A 138 13.14 -19.82 -10.54
C LYS A 138 14.18 -19.85 -11.66
N ILE A 139 14.22 -20.95 -12.44
CA ILE A 139 15.05 -21.11 -13.65
C ILE A 139 14.23 -21.11 -14.95
N SER A 140 12.92 -21.33 -14.84
CA SER A 140 11.98 -21.31 -15.97
C SER A 140 10.65 -20.70 -15.54
N GLY A 141 10.13 -19.76 -16.33
CA GLY A 141 8.73 -19.37 -16.28
C GLY A 141 7.95 -20.04 -17.40
N THR A 142 6.78 -20.58 -17.09
CA THR A 142 5.97 -21.32 -18.08
C THR A 142 4.55 -20.74 -18.21
N GLY A 143 3.87 -21.10 -19.28
CA GLY A 143 2.50 -20.68 -19.55
C GLY A 143 1.94 -21.44 -20.73
N GLY A 144 0.62 -21.39 -20.91
CA GLY A 144 -0.01 -22.07 -22.05
C GLY A 144 -1.25 -21.36 -22.55
N VAL A 145 -1.70 -21.80 -23.72
CA VAL A 145 -2.93 -21.36 -24.38
C VAL A 145 -3.58 -22.57 -25.05
N PHE A 146 -4.90 -22.52 -25.22
CA PHE A 146 -5.67 -23.56 -25.90
C PHE A 146 -6.46 -22.96 -27.06
N GLU A 147 -6.60 -23.74 -28.12
CA GLU A 147 -7.44 -23.44 -29.28
C GLU A 147 -8.16 -24.73 -29.68
N GLY A 148 -9.49 -24.76 -29.49
CA GLY A 148 -10.27 -26.00 -29.62
C GLY A 148 -9.70 -27.14 -28.76
N LYS A 149 -9.31 -28.24 -29.41
CA LYS A 149 -8.68 -29.42 -28.78
C LYS A 149 -7.16 -29.31 -28.64
N ALA A 150 -6.53 -28.33 -29.29
CA ALA A 150 -5.10 -28.13 -29.27
C ALA A 150 -4.68 -27.22 -28.12
N PHE A 151 -3.43 -27.37 -27.71
CA PHE A 151 -2.76 -26.51 -26.75
C PHE A 151 -1.35 -26.21 -27.24
N LEU A 152 -0.86 -25.04 -26.83
CA LEU A 152 0.55 -24.68 -26.87
C LEU A 152 0.95 -24.38 -25.44
N TYR A 153 1.90 -25.16 -24.92
CA TYR A 153 2.49 -24.96 -23.61
C TYR A 153 3.96 -24.62 -23.76
N GLN A 154 4.39 -23.50 -23.18
CA GLN A 154 5.70 -22.95 -23.40
C GLN A 154 6.41 -22.60 -22.10
N GLY A 155 7.73 -22.51 -22.16
CA GLY A 155 8.55 -21.96 -21.10
C GLY A 155 9.91 -21.50 -21.57
N THR A 156 10.66 -20.92 -20.64
CA THR A 156 11.99 -20.38 -20.91
C THR A 156 13.05 -21.09 -20.09
N VAL A 157 14.27 -21.23 -20.60
CA VAL A 157 15.43 -21.64 -19.79
C VAL A 157 16.37 -20.44 -19.72
N LEU A 158 16.54 -19.94 -18.50
CA LEU A 158 17.46 -18.84 -18.22
C LEU A 158 18.90 -19.35 -18.36
N MET A 159 19.64 -18.88 -19.37
CA MET A 159 20.99 -19.37 -19.68
C MET A 159 22.09 -18.55 -18.99
N ASP A 160 22.19 -17.25 -19.31
CA ASP A 160 23.13 -16.28 -18.70
C ASP A 160 22.39 -14.94 -18.47
N PHE A 161 21.48 -14.95 -17.50
CA PHE A 161 20.40 -13.98 -17.40
C PHE A 161 20.81 -12.67 -16.70
N ASN A 162 20.46 -11.53 -17.30
CA ASN A 162 20.66 -10.22 -16.69
C ASN A 162 19.40 -9.72 -15.97
N VAL A 163 19.36 -9.93 -14.66
CA VAL A 163 18.24 -9.54 -13.81
C VAL A 163 18.03 -8.03 -13.81
N GLU A 164 19.10 -7.23 -13.76
CA GLU A 164 18.99 -5.77 -13.76
C GLU A 164 18.31 -5.24 -15.04
N ARG A 165 18.70 -5.73 -16.22
CA ARG A 165 18.06 -5.35 -17.50
C ARG A 165 16.58 -5.74 -17.52
N MET A 166 16.20 -6.94 -17.06
CA MET A 166 14.79 -7.32 -16.91
C MET A 166 14.04 -6.32 -16.04
N LEU A 167 14.56 -6.06 -14.84
CA LEU A 167 13.90 -5.24 -13.85
C LEU A 167 13.72 -3.80 -14.35
N LYS A 168 14.68 -3.26 -15.11
CA LYS A 168 14.59 -1.91 -15.70
C LYS A 168 13.63 -1.84 -16.89
N SER A 169 13.43 -2.95 -17.59
CA SER A 169 12.52 -3.02 -18.74
C SER A 169 11.05 -3.11 -18.33
N LEU A 170 10.77 -3.71 -17.18
CA LEU A 170 9.41 -3.92 -16.68
C LEU A 170 8.98 -2.79 -15.72
N GLN A 171 7.69 -2.49 -15.69
CA GLN A 171 7.05 -1.53 -14.78
C GLN A 171 6.91 -2.12 -13.35
N ILE A 172 8.03 -2.58 -12.80
CA ILE A 172 8.10 -3.18 -11.46
C ILE A 172 8.35 -2.12 -10.38
N PRO A 173 8.14 -2.48 -9.10
CA PRO A 173 8.50 -1.62 -7.99
C PRO A 173 9.95 -1.23 -8.03
N VAL A 174 10.21 0.05 -7.84
CA VAL A 174 11.51 0.61 -8.07
C VAL A 174 12.44 0.37 -6.89
N GLU A 175 11.91 -0.02 -5.72
CA GLU A 175 12.72 -0.64 -4.65
C GLU A 175 13.47 -1.90 -5.12
N LYS A 176 12.89 -2.64 -6.09
CA LYS A 176 13.58 -3.79 -6.69
C LYS A 176 14.73 -3.37 -7.62
N LEU A 177 14.83 -2.10 -8.00
CA LEU A 177 15.94 -1.55 -8.80
C LEU A 177 17.08 -0.98 -7.98
N THR A 178 16.94 -0.96 -6.66
CA THR A 178 18.03 -0.65 -5.73
C THR A 178 19.08 -1.76 -5.76
N SER A 179 20.31 -1.50 -5.34
CA SER A 179 21.34 -2.56 -5.26
C SER A 179 20.90 -3.76 -4.40
N LYS A 180 20.20 -3.49 -3.29
CA LYS A 180 19.60 -4.53 -2.44
C LYS A 180 18.42 -5.22 -3.10
N GLY A 181 17.60 -4.47 -3.84
CA GLY A 181 16.43 -4.98 -4.57
C GLY A 181 16.81 -5.87 -5.74
N ILE A 182 17.82 -5.48 -6.51
CA ILE A 182 18.39 -6.27 -7.60
C ILE A 182 18.95 -7.56 -7.03
N LYS A 183 19.76 -7.46 -5.96
CA LYS A 183 20.28 -8.65 -5.28
C LYS A 183 19.17 -9.57 -4.76
N SER A 184 18.12 -9.01 -4.16
CA SER A 184 16.95 -9.78 -3.71
C SER A 184 16.15 -10.41 -4.86
N ALA A 185 16.13 -9.79 -6.04
CA ALA A 185 15.55 -10.39 -7.24
C ALA A 185 16.45 -11.50 -7.81
N GLU A 186 17.76 -11.26 -7.86
CA GLU A 186 18.77 -12.25 -8.25
C GLU A 186 18.78 -13.48 -7.36
N ASP A 187 18.53 -13.32 -6.05
CA ASP A 187 18.45 -14.41 -5.09
C ASP A 187 17.19 -15.28 -5.29
N ARG A 188 16.19 -14.79 -6.05
CA ARG A 188 14.95 -15.52 -6.35
C ARG A 188 14.98 -16.24 -7.71
N VAL A 189 16.00 -16.00 -8.52
CA VAL A 189 16.15 -16.62 -9.84
C VAL A 189 17.45 -17.41 -9.93
N GLU A 190 17.44 -18.40 -10.79
CA GLU A 190 18.60 -19.24 -11.12
C GLU A 190 18.74 -19.29 -12.64
N TRP A 191 19.95 -19.55 -13.12
CA TRP A 191 20.22 -19.73 -14.54
C TRP A 191 21.33 -20.75 -14.75
N VAL A 192 21.38 -21.33 -15.94
CA VAL A 192 22.23 -22.48 -16.26
C VAL A 192 23.71 -22.20 -15.94
N LYS A 193 24.24 -21.03 -16.32
CA LYS A 193 25.64 -20.66 -16.05
C LYS A 193 25.97 -20.63 -14.55
N ARG A 194 25.06 -20.13 -13.72
CA ARG A 194 25.26 -20.04 -12.27
C ARG A 194 25.13 -21.42 -11.62
N ALA A 195 24.20 -22.25 -12.09
CA ALA A 195 24.03 -23.63 -11.60
C ALA A 195 25.19 -24.58 -11.98
N LEU A 196 25.72 -24.47 -13.21
CA LEU A 196 26.76 -25.38 -13.72
C LEU A 196 28.18 -24.80 -13.67
N GLY A 197 28.33 -23.49 -13.49
CA GLY A 197 29.61 -22.77 -13.59
C GLY A 197 30.04 -22.42 -15.03
N TYR A 198 29.29 -22.85 -16.05
CA TYR A 198 29.53 -22.57 -17.46
C TYR A 198 28.21 -22.60 -18.26
N VAL A 199 28.21 -22.03 -19.46
CA VAL A 199 27.08 -22.10 -20.40
C VAL A 199 27.29 -23.31 -21.32
N PRO A 200 26.46 -24.38 -21.26
CA PRO A 200 26.54 -25.50 -22.19
C PRO A 200 26.08 -25.08 -23.60
N GLU A 201 26.50 -25.84 -24.61
CA GLU A 201 25.98 -25.72 -25.98
C GLU A 201 24.46 -25.95 -26.00
N LYS A 202 23.74 -25.15 -26.78
CA LYS A 202 22.26 -25.18 -26.84
C LYS A 202 21.73 -26.56 -27.24
N GLU A 203 22.43 -27.28 -28.10
CA GLU A 203 22.08 -28.63 -28.56
C GLU A 203 22.03 -29.62 -27.39
N LYS A 204 22.95 -29.51 -26.43
CA LYS A 204 22.93 -30.34 -25.21
C LYS A 204 21.74 -30.02 -24.33
N VAL A 205 21.35 -28.75 -24.25
CA VAL A 205 20.15 -28.32 -23.53
C VAL A 205 18.89 -28.88 -24.20
N PHE A 206 18.80 -28.80 -25.53
CA PHE A 206 17.69 -29.35 -26.30
C PHE A 206 17.56 -30.86 -26.08
N GLU A 207 18.66 -31.61 -26.23
CA GLU A 207 18.68 -33.06 -26.02
C GLU A 207 18.22 -33.44 -24.62
N ALA A 208 18.72 -32.74 -23.59
CA ALA A 208 18.34 -33.03 -22.22
C ALA A 208 16.85 -32.81 -21.96
N ILE A 209 16.29 -31.67 -22.42
CA ILE A 209 14.86 -31.38 -22.33
C ILE A 209 14.04 -32.44 -23.07
N LEU A 210 14.45 -32.81 -24.28
CA LEU A 210 13.78 -33.85 -25.07
C LEU A 210 13.76 -35.21 -24.36
N GLN A 211 14.86 -35.61 -23.71
CA GLN A 211 14.89 -36.86 -22.93
C GLN A 211 13.97 -36.80 -21.71
N GLY A 212 13.93 -35.68 -21.01
CA GLY A 212 13.03 -35.48 -19.88
C GLY A 212 11.55 -35.52 -20.29
N LEU A 213 11.19 -34.85 -21.40
CA LEU A 213 9.84 -34.90 -21.96
C LEU A 213 9.48 -36.30 -22.48
N LYS A 214 10.42 -37.01 -23.11
CA LYS A 214 10.21 -38.40 -23.55
C LYS A 214 9.85 -39.31 -22.39
N GLU A 215 10.61 -39.24 -21.29
CA GLU A 215 10.36 -40.07 -20.11
C GLU A 215 9.03 -39.73 -19.42
N GLU A 216 8.70 -38.44 -19.27
CA GLU A 216 7.52 -37.99 -18.53
C GLU A 216 6.21 -38.09 -19.34
N LEU A 217 6.27 -37.78 -20.64
CA LEU A 217 5.11 -37.80 -21.52
C LEU A 217 4.94 -39.16 -22.22
N ASN A 218 5.93 -40.06 -22.11
CA ASN A 218 5.98 -41.34 -22.83
C ASN A 218 5.83 -41.16 -24.34
N ILE A 219 6.67 -40.28 -24.91
CA ILE A 219 6.65 -39.91 -26.33
C ILE A 219 7.95 -40.26 -27.03
N ASP A 220 7.85 -40.63 -28.30
CA ASP A 220 9.00 -40.66 -29.22
C ASP A 220 8.98 -39.45 -30.13
N PHE A 221 10.16 -38.95 -30.48
CA PHE A 221 10.34 -37.73 -31.25
C PHE A 221 11.37 -37.88 -32.37
N GLN A 222 11.25 -37.06 -33.41
CA GLN A 222 12.18 -36.97 -34.53
C GLN A 222 12.39 -35.51 -34.92
N TRP A 223 13.64 -35.15 -35.23
CA TRP A 223 13.96 -33.81 -35.76
C TRP A 223 13.38 -33.62 -37.16
N GLY A 224 12.90 -32.42 -37.44
CA GLY A 224 12.38 -32.00 -38.74
C GLY A 224 12.45 -30.49 -38.92
N GLU A 225 11.77 -30.00 -39.96
CA GLU A 225 11.74 -28.58 -40.32
C GLU A 225 10.31 -28.02 -40.25
N LEU A 226 10.20 -26.71 -40.42
CA LEU A 226 8.91 -26.05 -40.66
C LEU A 226 8.36 -26.55 -42.00
N THR A 227 7.05 -26.79 -42.04
CA THR A 227 6.34 -27.13 -43.27
C THR A 227 6.21 -25.90 -44.18
N ASP A 228 6.05 -26.14 -45.49
CA ASP A 228 5.82 -25.06 -46.46
C ASP A 228 4.60 -24.19 -46.10
N GLU A 229 3.57 -24.80 -45.52
CA GLU A 229 2.37 -24.10 -45.07
C GLU A 229 2.66 -23.19 -43.86
N GLU A 230 3.44 -23.65 -42.89
CA GLU A 230 3.88 -22.82 -41.75
C GLU A 230 4.72 -21.64 -42.23
N LEU A 231 5.62 -21.84 -43.19
CA LEU A 231 6.46 -20.79 -43.78
C LEU A 231 5.63 -19.78 -44.58
N ARG A 232 4.67 -20.25 -45.38
CA ARG A 232 3.74 -19.39 -46.15
C ARG A 232 2.90 -18.52 -45.21
N LEU A 233 2.28 -19.14 -44.20
CA LEU A 233 1.46 -18.41 -43.22
C LEU A 233 2.27 -17.44 -42.36
N LEU A 234 3.54 -17.76 -42.08
CA LEU A 234 4.44 -16.86 -41.37
C LEU A 234 4.65 -15.58 -42.18
N GLU A 235 4.94 -15.69 -43.48
CA GLU A 235 5.12 -14.53 -44.35
C GLU A 235 3.85 -13.68 -44.43
N GLU A 236 2.67 -14.31 -44.46
CA GLU A 236 1.38 -13.63 -44.51
C GLU A 236 0.99 -12.93 -43.21
N LYS A 237 1.33 -13.51 -42.05
CA LYS A 237 0.83 -13.06 -40.74
C LYS A 237 1.83 -12.24 -39.92
N LYS A 238 3.14 -12.32 -40.18
CA LYS A 238 4.18 -11.70 -39.34
C LYS A 238 3.96 -10.19 -39.12
N ASP A 239 3.48 -9.48 -40.13
CA ASP A 239 3.27 -8.03 -40.06
C ASP A 239 2.12 -7.66 -39.12
N TYR A 240 1.09 -8.50 -39.00
CA TYR A 240 0.02 -8.32 -38.02
C TYR A 240 0.56 -8.39 -36.59
N PHE A 241 1.40 -9.38 -36.30
CA PHE A 241 2.01 -9.54 -34.97
C PHE A 241 3.05 -8.48 -34.63
N ARG A 242 3.55 -7.75 -35.64
CA ARG A 242 4.41 -6.57 -35.50
C ARG A 242 3.61 -5.28 -35.30
N SER A 243 2.34 -5.26 -35.71
CA SER A 243 1.52 -4.06 -35.73
C SER A 243 1.15 -3.55 -34.33
N GLU A 244 0.89 -2.25 -34.23
CA GLU A 244 0.31 -1.66 -33.02
C GLU A 244 -1.07 -2.24 -32.70
N GLU A 245 -1.82 -2.66 -33.72
CA GLU A 245 -3.12 -3.31 -33.56
C GLU A 245 -3.01 -4.54 -32.67
N TRP A 246 -2.00 -5.39 -32.87
CA TRP A 246 -1.78 -6.56 -32.01
C TRP A 246 -1.16 -6.19 -30.66
N ILE A 247 -0.08 -5.41 -30.68
CA ILE A 247 0.75 -5.13 -29.49
C ILE A 247 -0.05 -4.32 -28.46
N TYR A 248 -0.86 -3.35 -28.90
CA TYR A 248 -1.60 -2.42 -28.04
C TYR A 248 -3.13 -2.65 -28.06
N HIS A 249 -3.61 -3.82 -28.48
CA HIS A 249 -5.06 -4.09 -28.51
C HIS A 249 -5.72 -3.97 -27.14
N VAL A 250 -5.03 -4.42 -26.08
CA VAL A 250 -5.46 -4.22 -24.70
C VAL A 250 -5.07 -2.81 -24.29
N LYS A 251 -6.08 -1.94 -24.28
CA LYS A 251 -5.90 -0.55 -23.85
C LYS A 251 -5.93 -0.46 -22.33
N LYS A 252 -5.05 0.38 -21.78
CA LYS A 252 -5.25 0.92 -20.44
C LYS A 252 -6.61 1.64 -20.41
N ALA A 253 -7.39 1.43 -19.37
CA ALA A 253 -8.64 2.16 -19.21
C ALA A 253 -8.37 3.68 -19.24
N PRO A 254 -9.20 4.47 -19.92
CA PRO A 254 -9.04 5.92 -19.97
C PRO A 254 -8.93 6.46 -18.54
N THR A 255 -7.95 7.34 -18.30
CA THR A 255 -7.81 8.06 -17.02
C THR A 255 -8.95 9.08 -16.80
N ASP A 256 -9.90 9.15 -17.73
CA ASP A 256 -11.01 10.08 -17.68
C ASP A 256 -11.99 9.69 -16.57
N SER A 257 -12.41 10.70 -15.80
CA SER A 257 -13.02 10.61 -14.46
C SER A 257 -14.36 9.86 -14.35
N GLU A 258 -14.82 9.21 -15.42
CA GLU A 258 -16.12 8.54 -15.49
C GLU A 258 -16.10 7.03 -15.21
N MET A 259 -14.95 6.36 -15.33
CA MET A 259 -14.85 4.92 -15.08
C MET A 259 -14.41 4.63 -13.64
N LEU A 260 -15.11 3.71 -12.98
CA LEU A 260 -14.71 3.13 -11.72
C LEU A 260 -13.58 2.14 -11.97
N PHE A 261 -12.51 2.17 -11.18
CA PHE A 261 -11.35 1.31 -11.31
C PHE A 261 -11.17 0.43 -10.09
N GLY A 262 -10.65 -0.79 -10.25
CA GLY A 262 -10.43 -1.73 -9.17
C GLY A 262 -9.28 -2.69 -9.47
N ILE A 263 -8.55 -3.08 -8.42
CA ILE A 263 -7.51 -4.13 -8.52
C ILE A 263 -7.86 -5.24 -7.55
N TYR A 264 -8.02 -6.45 -8.08
CA TYR A 264 -8.25 -7.67 -7.32
C TYR A 264 -7.11 -8.65 -7.57
N ARG A 265 -6.62 -9.32 -6.52
CA ARG A 265 -5.52 -10.27 -6.63
C ARG A 265 -5.89 -11.57 -5.97
N CYS A 266 -5.59 -12.66 -6.66
CA CYS A 266 -5.85 -14.01 -6.20
C CYS A 266 -4.68 -14.93 -6.60
N PRO A 267 -4.65 -16.18 -6.11
CA PRO A 267 -3.69 -17.19 -6.57
C PRO A 267 -3.68 -17.37 -8.10
N GLY A 268 -4.79 -17.06 -8.77
CA GLY A 268 -5.00 -17.10 -10.22
C GLY A 268 -4.39 -15.93 -11.01
N GLY A 269 -4.05 -14.83 -10.33
CA GLY A 269 -3.42 -13.64 -10.90
C GLY A 269 -4.01 -12.32 -10.35
N THR A 270 -3.58 -11.23 -10.96
CA THR A 270 -4.03 -9.85 -10.76
C THR A 270 -5.05 -9.49 -11.84
N PHE A 271 -6.20 -8.99 -11.40
CA PHE A 271 -7.25 -8.40 -12.21
C PHE A 271 -7.23 -6.89 -12.01
N ARG A 272 -7.29 -6.15 -13.11
CA ARG A 272 -7.46 -4.70 -13.19
C ARG A 272 -8.75 -4.45 -13.93
N VAL A 273 -9.77 -4.00 -13.22
CA VAL A 273 -11.13 -3.88 -13.74
C VAL A 273 -11.55 -2.42 -13.78
N SER A 274 -12.03 -2.00 -14.94
CA SER A 274 -12.59 -0.66 -15.15
C SER A 274 -14.03 -0.76 -15.60
N ALA A 275 -14.95 -0.11 -14.87
CA ALA A 275 -16.38 -0.18 -15.12
C ALA A 275 -16.98 1.22 -15.29
N LYS A 276 -17.72 1.43 -16.38
CA LYS A 276 -18.57 2.61 -16.56
C LYS A 276 -19.97 2.30 -16.07
N VAL A 277 -20.45 3.08 -15.11
CA VAL A 277 -21.76 2.89 -14.48
C VAL A 277 -22.60 4.15 -14.69
N ASP A 278 -23.86 3.95 -15.08
CA ASP A 278 -24.88 4.98 -14.94
C ASP A 278 -25.36 5.00 -13.48
N LEU A 279 -24.98 6.03 -12.74
CA LEU A 279 -25.31 6.16 -11.32
C LEU A 279 -26.80 6.43 -11.08
N GLN A 280 -27.53 7.01 -12.05
CA GLN A 280 -28.97 7.29 -11.88
C GLN A 280 -29.78 6.00 -11.98
N SER A 281 -29.54 5.21 -13.03
CA SER A 281 -30.23 3.93 -13.23
C SER A 281 -29.58 2.75 -12.49
N LYS A 282 -28.39 2.96 -11.90
CA LYS A 282 -27.54 1.92 -11.29
C LYS A 282 -27.29 0.74 -12.25
N VAL A 283 -26.98 1.06 -13.51
CA VAL A 283 -26.73 0.10 -14.59
C VAL A 283 -25.25 0.14 -15.03
N LEU A 284 -24.64 -1.04 -15.15
CA LEU A 284 -23.32 -1.21 -15.75
C LEU A 284 -23.40 -0.99 -17.26
N GLN A 285 -22.80 0.10 -17.76
CA GLN A 285 -22.80 0.45 -19.19
C GLN A 285 -21.67 -0.24 -19.95
N GLN A 286 -20.51 -0.39 -19.33
CA GLN A 286 -19.32 -0.99 -19.92
C GLN A 286 -18.41 -1.52 -18.81
N ILE A 287 -17.67 -2.59 -19.10
CA ILE A 287 -16.63 -3.12 -18.23
C ILE A 287 -15.43 -3.55 -19.09
N ILE A 288 -14.23 -3.36 -18.56
CA ILE A 288 -12.94 -3.76 -19.14
C ILE A 288 -12.18 -4.52 -18.05
N ILE A 289 -11.72 -5.73 -18.34
CA ILE A 289 -11.05 -6.63 -17.40
C ILE A 289 -9.69 -7.01 -17.99
N ASN A 290 -8.64 -6.46 -17.41
CA ASN A 290 -7.25 -6.71 -17.79
C ASN A 290 -6.51 -7.45 -16.67
N GLY A 291 -5.37 -8.08 -16.96
CA GLY A 291 -4.61 -8.77 -15.93
C GLY A 291 -3.58 -9.78 -16.42
N ASP A 292 -2.93 -10.45 -15.46
CA ASP A 292 -1.91 -11.47 -15.68
C ASP A 292 -2.41 -12.90 -15.36
N PHE A 293 -3.69 -13.15 -15.61
CA PHE A 293 -4.34 -14.45 -15.41
C PHE A 293 -4.23 -15.37 -16.64
N PHE A 294 -4.57 -16.64 -16.45
CA PHE A 294 -4.67 -17.64 -17.52
C PHE A 294 -6.07 -18.24 -17.54
N VAL A 295 -6.74 -18.15 -18.69
CA VAL A 295 -8.12 -18.62 -18.89
C VAL A 295 -8.28 -19.32 -20.23
N LYS A 296 -9.18 -20.30 -20.26
CA LYS A 296 -9.65 -21.02 -21.44
C LYS A 296 -11.18 -20.97 -21.47
N PRO A 297 -11.81 -20.65 -22.61
CA PRO A 297 -11.20 -20.15 -23.85
C PRO A 297 -10.58 -18.75 -23.69
N GLN A 298 -9.66 -18.38 -24.57
CA GLN A 298 -8.98 -17.08 -24.49
C GLN A 298 -9.93 -15.87 -24.57
N LYS A 299 -11.02 -16.01 -25.32
CA LYS A 299 -12.08 -14.98 -25.49
C LYS A 299 -13.05 -14.89 -24.32
N LEU A 300 -12.95 -15.77 -23.32
CA LEU A 300 -13.88 -15.85 -22.20
C LEU A 300 -14.11 -14.51 -21.49
N ILE A 301 -13.04 -13.72 -21.32
CA ILE A 301 -13.13 -12.40 -20.68
C ILE A 301 -13.87 -11.39 -21.55
N TYR A 302 -13.59 -11.35 -22.85
CA TYR A 302 -14.31 -10.47 -23.79
C TYR A 302 -15.80 -10.86 -23.88
N ASP A 303 -16.10 -12.15 -23.86
CA ASP A 303 -17.47 -12.66 -23.83
C ASP A 303 -18.19 -12.27 -22.53
N LEU A 304 -17.48 -12.31 -21.40
CA LEU A 304 -17.99 -11.87 -20.09
C LEU A 304 -18.26 -10.36 -20.10
N GLU A 305 -17.34 -9.54 -20.58
CA GLU A 305 -17.51 -8.09 -20.72
C GLU A 305 -18.74 -7.74 -21.54
N ALA A 306 -18.91 -8.41 -22.69
CA ALA A 306 -20.07 -8.25 -23.55
C ALA A 306 -21.36 -8.70 -22.87
N TYR A 307 -21.34 -9.82 -22.13
CA TYR A 307 -22.51 -10.37 -21.44
C TYR A 307 -23.00 -9.50 -20.29
N LEU A 308 -22.10 -8.78 -19.63
CA LEU A 308 -22.41 -7.91 -18.49
C LEU A 308 -22.89 -6.51 -18.91
N LYS A 309 -22.74 -6.14 -20.17
CA LYS A 309 -23.18 -4.83 -20.69
C LYS A 309 -24.67 -4.60 -20.43
N HIS A 310 -25.01 -3.40 -19.98
CA HIS A 310 -26.38 -2.97 -19.64
C HIS A 310 -27.06 -3.79 -18.52
N THR A 311 -26.28 -4.35 -17.60
CA THR A 311 -26.78 -5.10 -16.44
C THR A 311 -27.01 -4.17 -15.23
N PRO A 312 -28.16 -4.25 -14.54
CA PRO A 312 -28.32 -3.58 -13.24
C PRO A 312 -27.29 -4.08 -12.22
N ILE A 313 -26.64 -3.20 -11.46
CA ILE A 313 -25.51 -3.59 -10.57
C ILE A 313 -25.88 -4.73 -9.62
N ARG A 314 -27.10 -4.70 -9.07
CA ARG A 314 -27.62 -5.74 -8.16
C ARG A 314 -27.68 -7.14 -8.78
N ASP A 315 -27.76 -7.23 -10.10
CA ASP A 315 -27.90 -8.48 -10.86
C ASP A 315 -26.55 -8.93 -11.48
N VAL A 316 -25.48 -8.14 -11.33
CA VAL A 316 -24.16 -8.46 -11.91
C VAL A 316 -23.62 -9.78 -11.37
N GLU A 317 -23.66 -9.97 -10.04
CA GLU A 317 -23.18 -11.21 -9.42
C GLU A 317 -23.89 -12.45 -9.97
N SER A 318 -25.23 -12.43 -9.96
CA SER A 318 -26.04 -13.57 -10.42
C SER A 318 -25.82 -13.84 -11.91
N ARG A 319 -25.62 -12.79 -12.73
CA ARG A 319 -25.28 -12.95 -14.15
C ARG A 319 -23.90 -13.51 -14.39
N ILE A 320 -22.89 -13.16 -13.59
CA ILE A 320 -21.56 -13.78 -13.69
C ILE A 320 -21.68 -15.28 -13.41
N ARG A 321 -22.37 -15.64 -12.32
CA ARG A 321 -22.60 -17.05 -11.95
C ARG A 321 -23.35 -17.81 -13.06
N ASP A 322 -24.40 -17.20 -13.62
CA ASP A 322 -25.16 -17.75 -14.75
C ASP A 322 -24.28 -17.93 -16.00
N PHE A 323 -23.42 -16.95 -16.31
CA PHE A 323 -22.51 -17.00 -17.46
C PHE A 323 -21.58 -18.21 -17.41
N PHE A 324 -20.99 -18.47 -16.24
CA PHE A 324 -20.08 -19.59 -16.00
C PHE A 324 -20.80 -20.94 -15.87
N SER A 325 -22.03 -20.96 -15.36
CA SER A 325 -22.82 -22.19 -15.26
C SER A 325 -23.20 -22.80 -16.63
N LYS A 326 -23.24 -21.96 -17.68
CA LYS A 326 -23.67 -22.33 -19.03
C LYS A 326 -22.52 -22.57 -20.01
N ARG A 327 -21.27 -22.48 -19.55
CA ARG A 327 -20.08 -22.53 -20.43
C ARG A 327 -19.00 -23.40 -19.81
N GLU A 328 -18.34 -24.18 -20.65
CA GLU A 328 -17.09 -24.82 -20.27
C GLU A 328 -15.98 -23.79 -20.23
N TRP A 329 -15.24 -23.78 -19.12
CA TRP A 329 -14.08 -22.94 -18.95
C TRP A 329 -13.07 -23.61 -18.02
N GLU A 330 -11.80 -23.25 -18.18
CA GLU A 330 -10.73 -23.64 -17.26
C GLU A 330 -9.92 -22.40 -16.91
N GLY A 331 -9.61 -22.22 -15.63
CA GLY A 331 -8.68 -21.21 -15.14
C GLY A 331 -7.60 -21.89 -14.32
N LEU A 332 -6.34 -21.44 -14.46
CA LEU A 332 -5.25 -22.00 -13.65
C LEU A 332 -5.36 -21.39 -12.24
N ASN A 333 -5.51 -22.15 -11.15
CA ASN A 333 -5.76 -21.60 -9.79
C ASN A 333 -6.78 -20.43 -9.72
N LEU A 334 -7.80 -20.44 -10.59
CA LEU A 334 -8.76 -19.34 -10.69
C LEU A 334 -10.17 -19.92 -10.61
N GLY A 335 -10.98 -19.39 -9.68
CA GLY A 335 -12.38 -19.78 -9.50
C GLY A 335 -13.37 -18.75 -10.04
N VAL A 336 -14.66 -19.12 -10.07
CA VAL A 336 -15.75 -18.19 -10.39
C VAL A 336 -15.83 -17.07 -9.34
N GLU A 337 -15.59 -17.38 -8.07
CA GLU A 337 -15.61 -16.39 -6.98
C GLU A 337 -14.57 -15.29 -7.20
N ASP A 338 -13.37 -15.62 -7.72
CA ASP A 338 -12.34 -14.63 -8.02
C ASP A 338 -12.80 -13.64 -9.10
N LEU A 339 -13.50 -14.13 -10.12
CA LEU A 339 -14.04 -13.29 -11.20
C LEU A 339 -15.22 -12.45 -10.73
N VAL A 340 -16.07 -13.00 -9.87
CA VAL A 340 -17.15 -12.25 -9.20
C VAL A 340 -16.56 -11.12 -8.38
N GLU A 341 -15.59 -11.40 -7.50
CA GLU A 341 -14.96 -10.40 -6.65
C GLU A 341 -14.22 -9.34 -7.49
N ALA A 342 -13.47 -9.75 -8.51
CA ALA A 342 -12.79 -8.82 -9.41
C ALA A 342 -13.74 -7.82 -10.07
N VAL A 343 -14.89 -8.29 -10.55
CA VAL A 343 -15.90 -7.44 -11.22
C VAL A 343 -16.68 -6.59 -10.22
N LEU A 344 -17.09 -7.15 -9.09
CA LEU A 344 -17.86 -6.43 -8.08
C LEU A 344 -17.03 -5.36 -7.36
N PHE A 345 -15.72 -5.56 -7.25
CA PHE A 345 -14.83 -4.66 -6.52
C PHE A 345 -14.95 -3.18 -6.95
N PRO A 346 -14.80 -2.80 -8.24
CA PRO A 346 -15.03 -1.42 -8.67
C PRO A 346 -16.49 -0.99 -8.54
N LEU A 347 -17.46 -1.91 -8.65
CA LEU A 347 -18.89 -1.57 -8.58
C LEU A 347 -19.36 -1.26 -7.16
N ARG A 348 -18.78 -1.89 -6.13
CA ARG A 348 -19.05 -1.59 -4.71
C ARG A 348 -18.74 -0.13 -4.37
N LYS A 349 -17.84 0.53 -5.12
CA LYS A 349 -17.52 1.96 -4.93
C LYS A 349 -18.74 2.86 -5.17
N VAL A 350 -19.77 2.40 -5.89
CA VAL A 350 -21.03 3.13 -6.07
C VAL A 350 -21.74 3.41 -4.73
N GLU A 351 -21.54 2.58 -3.70
CA GLU A 351 -22.02 2.84 -2.34
C GLU A 351 -21.46 4.15 -1.77
N GLY A 352 -20.32 4.63 -2.26
CA GLY A 352 -19.76 5.94 -1.90
C GLY A 352 -20.67 7.12 -2.23
N ILE A 353 -21.58 6.99 -3.21
CA ILE A 353 -22.59 8.02 -3.51
C ILE A 353 -23.56 8.17 -2.34
N ASP A 354 -23.93 7.06 -1.69
CA ASP A 354 -24.83 7.07 -0.53
C ASP A 354 -24.14 7.74 0.69
N LEU A 355 -22.81 7.83 0.68
CA LEU A 355 -21.97 8.58 1.63
C LEU A 355 -21.76 10.06 1.23
N GLY A 356 -22.35 10.52 0.11
CA GLY A 356 -22.18 11.87 -0.42
C GLY A 356 -20.86 12.12 -1.15
N ILE A 357 -20.07 11.08 -1.45
CA ILE A 357 -18.83 11.21 -2.25
C ILE A 357 -19.22 11.53 -3.70
N GLU A 358 -18.52 12.50 -4.32
CA GLU A 358 -18.79 12.88 -5.70
C GLU A 358 -18.39 11.77 -6.67
N LYS A 359 -19.12 11.59 -7.79
CA LYS A 359 -18.84 10.58 -8.84
C LYS A 359 -17.34 10.50 -9.21
N LYS A 360 -16.73 11.66 -9.47
CA LYS A 360 -15.31 11.78 -9.89
C LYS A 360 -14.30 11.31 -8.83
N ARG A 361 -14.73 11.13 -7.58
CA ARG A 361 -13.91 10.74 -6.43
C ARG A 361 -14.15 9.32 -5.95
N LEU A 362 -15.09 8.58 -6.56
CA LEU A 362 -15.34 7.19 -6.18
C LEU A 362 -14.10 6.31 -6.34
N ASN A 363 -13.22 6.64 -7.29
CA ASN A 363 -11.93 5.96 -7.43
C ASN A 363 -10.96 6.21 -6.27
N ASN A 364 -11.19 7.22 -5.43
CA ASN A 364 -10.38 7.42 -4.24
C ASN A 364 -10.68 6.36 -3.19
N ILE A 365 -11.79 5.62 -3.27
CA ILE A 365 -11.95 4.39 -2.50
C ILE A 365 -11.08 3.34 -3.17
N ILE A 366 -9.94 2.96 -2.60
CA ILE A 366 -9.05 1.94 -3.17
C ILE A 366 -9.68 0.56 -3.02
N ALA A 367 -10.05 0.19 -1.80
CA ALA A 367 -10.52 -1.15 -1.44
C ALA A 367 -11.46 -1.14 -0.23
N SER A 368 -12.40 -2.09 -0.19
CA SER A 368 -13.08 -2.53 1.04
C SER A 368 -12.72 -3.99 1.29
N ILE A 369 -12.13 -4.27 2.46
CA ILE A 369 -11.49 -5.53 2.81
C ILE A 369 -12.33 -6.23 3.90
N GLY A 370 -12.69 -7.50 3.68
CA GLY A 370 -13.40 -8.33 4.67
C GLY A 370 -14.85 -7.93 4.98
N GLY A 371 -15.46 -7.03 4.18
CA GLY A 371 -16.82 -6.53 4.38
C GLY A 371 -17.25 -5.46 3.38
N GLY A 372 -18.50 -5.02 3.48
CA GLY A 372 -19.06 -3.92 2.68
C GLY A 372 -18.45 -2.56 3.05
N LEU A 373 -18.48 -1.60 2.12
CA LEU A 373 -17.86 -0.29 2.31
C LEU A 373 -18.48 0.42 3.52
N ILE A 374 -19.80 0.54 3.55
CA ILE A 374 -20.55 1.26 4.60
C ILE A 374 -20.39 0.55 5.95
N GLU A 375 -20.53 -0.78 5.98
CA GLU A 375 -20.40 -1.57 7.20
C GLU A 375 -19.01 -1.40 7.84
N ASN A 376 -17.96 -1.44 7.02
CA ASN A 376 -16.60 -1.30 7.51
C ASN A 376 -16.35 0.11 8.04
N LEU A 377 -16.84 1.16 7.37
CA LEU A 377 -16.71 2.54 7.84
C LEU A 377 -17.40 2.74 9.19
N GLN A 378 -18.61 2.20 9.36
CA GLN A 378 -19.35 2.28 10.63
C GLN A 378 -18.62 1.59 11.79
N LYS A 379 -18.05 0.41 11.54
CA LYS A 379 -17.35 -0.39 12.57
C LYS A 379 -15.90 0.04 12.81
N ALA A 380 -15.38 0.98 12.03
CA ALA A 380 -13.97 1.35 12.09
C ALA A 380 -13.56 1.85 13.49
N LYS A 381 -12.55 1.24 14.09
CA LYS A 381 -11.96 1.63 15.39
C LYS A 381 -10.57 2.25 15.23
N VAL A 382 -9.91 2.03 14.10
CA VAL A 382 -8.52 2.44 13.88
C VAL A 382 -8.42 3.26 12.59
N MET A 383 -7.63 4.33 12.60
CA MET A 383 -7.33 5.11 11.40
C MET A 383 -5.84 5.00 11.08
N LEU A 384 -5.49 4.54 9.88
CA LEU A 384 -4.11 4.39 9.43
C LEU A 384 -3.77 5.51 8.45
N LEU A 385 -2.73 6.28 8.77
CA LEU A 385 -2.34 7.47 8.02
C LEU A 385 -0.89 7.32 7.55
N PRO A 386 -0.57 7.57 6.28
CA PRO A 386 0.77 7.32 5.79
C PRO A 386 1.68 8.49 6.17
N TYR A 387 2.91 8.20 6.57
CA TYR A 387 3.90 9.24 6.90
C TYR A 387 4.14 10.22 5.75
N CYS A 388 4.03 9.76 4.50
CA CYS A 388 4.23 10.58 3.31
C CYS A 388 3.21 11.71 3.17
N ALA A 389 2.06 11.64 3.85
CA ALA A 389 1.05 12.68 3.89
C ALA A 389 1.33 13.79 4.92
N LYS A 390 2.31 13.62 5.83
CA LYS A 390 2.74 14.67 6.75
C LYS A 390 3.79 15.54 6.07
N PRO A 391 3.68 16.87 6.01
CA PRO A 391 4.63 17.69 5.26
C PRO A 391 6.07 17.56 5.77
N ARG A 392 7.07 17.89 4.93
CA ARG A 392 8.50 17.73 5.28
C ARG A 392 8.93 18.49 6.54
N TRP A 393 8.22 19.56 6.88
CA TRP A 393 8.49 20.35 8.07
C TRP A 393 7.86 19.76 9.34
N CYS A 394 7.00 18.74 9.21
CA CYS A 394 6.28 18.13 10.33
C CYS A 394 7.24 17.31 11.19
N ASP A 395 7.37 17.71 12.46
CA ASP A 395 8.22 17.02 13.42
C ASP A 395 7.80 15.56 13.66
N TYR A 396 6.53 15.27 13.38
CA TYR A 396 5.93 13.96 13.54
C TYR A 396 5.96 13.13 12.26
N ARG A 397 6.62 13.58 11.18
CA ARG A 397 6.63 12.85 9.89
C ARG A 397 7.12 11.41 10.09
N HIS A 398 8.17 11.19 10.87
CA HIS A 398 8.73 9.85 11.10
C HIS A 398 8.30 9.19 12.41
N LEU A 399 7.29 9.76 13.06
CA LEU A 399 6.67 9.23 14.27
C LEU A 399 5.30 8.65 13.93
N ASP A 400 4.89 7.66 14.70
CA ASP A 400 3.61 6.97 14.56
C ASP A 400 2.41 7.76 15.13
N ASP A 401 2.65 9.02 15.52
CA ASP A 401 1.71 9.91 16.22
C ASP A 401 1.62 11.29 15.55
N CYS A 402 0.68 12.17 15.90
CA CYS A 402 0.58 13.53 15.40
C CYS A 402 0.34 14.54 16.53
N GLY A 403 1.11 15.62 16.55
CA GLY A 403 0.92 16.72 17.52
C GLY A 403 -0.20 17.71 17.20
N GLU A 404 -1.10 17.40 16.24
CA GLU A 404 -2.32 18.16 15.91
C GLU A 404 -2.14 19.68 15.73
N CYS A 405 -1.00 20.10 15.19
CA CYS A 405 -0.63 21.51 15.06
C CYS A 405 -1.48 22.35 14.07
N GLY A 406 -2.54 21.77 13.47
CA GLY A 406 -3.39 22.41 12.46
C GLY A 406 -2.74 22.67 11.09
N GLY A 407 -1.46 22.29 10.90
CA GLY A 407 -0.71 22.66 9.70
C GLY A 407 -0.76 21.68 8.53
N CYS A 408 -1.43 20.52 8.66
CA CYS A 408 -1.53 19.55 7.57
C CYS A 408 -2.79 18.69 7.64
N THR A 409 -3.13 18.05 6.53
CA THR A 409 -4.31 17.18 6.41
C THR A 409 -4.25 15.95 7.32
N VAL A 410 -3.06 15.44 7.64
CA VAL A 410 -2.89 14.36 8.64
C VAL A 410 -3.30 14.82 10.04
N GLY A 411 -3.00 16.06 10.42
CA GLY A 411 -3.46 16.61 11.70
C GLY A 411 -4.98 16.76 11.76
N ASP A 412 -5.62 17.11 10.65
CA ASP A 412 -7.09 17.11 10.53
C ASP A 412 -7.66 15.69 10.71
N ALA A 413 -6.98 14.69 10.15
CA ALA A 413 -7.40 13.29 10.24
C ALA A 413 -7.27 12.71 11.64
N TYR A 414 -6.21 13.06 12.38
CA TYR A 414 -6.07 12.68 13.79
C TYR A 414 -7.22 13.23 14.64
N ARG A 415 -7.51 14.53 14.52
CA ARG A 415 -8.63 15.16 15.24
C ARG A 415 -9.96 14.51 14.93
N LEU A 416 -10.24 14.27 13.64
CA LEU A 416 -11.46 13.61 13.22
C LEU A 416 -11.53 12.17 13.75
N ALA A 417 -10.42 11.44 13.75
CA ALA A 417 -10.36 10.09 14.33
C ALA A 417 -10.75 10.13 15.81
N TYR A 418 -10.17 11.04 16.60
CA TYR A 418 -10.50 11.18 18.01
C TYR A 418 -11.98 11.57 18.23
N GLN A 419 -12.51 12.53 17.46
CA GLN A 419 -13.94 12.91 17.49
C GLN A 419 -14.88 11.72 17.23
N LYS A 420 -14.44 10.76 16.41
CA LYS A 420 -15.20 9.56 16.04
C LYS A 420 -14.85 8.32 16.88
N GLY A 421 -14.17 8.52 18.02
CA GLY A 421 -13.77 7.45 18.94
C GLY A 421 -12.82 6.42 18.32
N MET A 422 -11.96 6.84 17.40
CA MET A 422 -11.00 6.01 16.67
C MET A 422 -9.57 6.24 17.18
N ILE A 423 -8.71 5.25 16.94
CA ILE A 423 -7.29 5.28 17.25
C ILE A 423 -6.53 5.64 15.96
N PRO A 424 -6.07 6.89 15.77
CA PRO A 424 -5.21 7.23 14.64
C PRO A 424 -3.78 6.75 14.88
N ILE A 425 -3.17 6.18 13.85
CA ILE A 425 -1.79 5.72 13.83
C ILE A 425 -1.14 6.16 12.52
N THR A 426 0.03 6.80 12.61
CA THR A 426 0.83 7.07 11.42
C THR A 426 1.73 5.89 11.10
N ILE A 427 1.55 5.33 9.92
CA ILE A 427 2.38 4.26 9.40
C ILE A 427 3.68 4.85 8.84
N THR A 428 4.79 4.60 9.52
CA THR A 428 6.14 5.09 9.20
C THR A 428 7.03 4.02 8.56
N SER A 429 6.69 2.75 8.72
CA SER A 429 7.40 1.63 8.11
C SER A 429 6.47 0.49 7.69
N PHE A 430 6.98 -0.42 6.87
CA PHE A 430 6.25 -1.60 6.44
C PHE A 430 6.01 -2.58 7.59
N GLU A 431 6.97 -2.72 8.49
CA GLU A 431 6.87 -3.56 9.69
C GLU A 431 5.77 -3.05 10.61
N LEU A 432 5.71 -1.73 10.84
CA LEU A 432 4.65 -1.12 11.63
C LEU A 432 3.28 -1.37 11.02
N LEU A 433 3.14 -1.27 9.69
CA LEU A 433 1.88 -1.58 9.00
C LEU A 433 1.46 -3.03 9.24
N ARG A 434 2.39 -3.98 9.01
CA ARG A 434 2.11 -5.41 9.21
C ARG A 434 1.66 -5.68 10.64
N ASP A 435 2.40 -5.18 11.61
CA ASP A 435 2.13 -5.43 13.02
C ASP A 435 0.82 -4.77 13.47
N THR A 436 0.50 -3.57 12.94
CA THR A 436 -0.78 -2.88 13.19
C THR A 436 -1.96 -3.64 12.57
N LEU A 437 -1.82 -4.17 11.35
CA LEU A 437 -2.88 -4.97 10.71
C LEU A 437 -3.14 -6.28 11.47
N LEU A 438 -2.08 -6.94 11.93
CA LEU A 438 -2.18 -8.13 12.78
C LEU A 438 -2.85 -7.81 14.12
N TRP A 439 -2.48 -6.68 14.74
CA TRP A 439 -3.14 -6.20 15.96
C TRP A 439 -4.63 -5.92 15.73
N CYS A 440 -5.00 -5.33 14.59
CA CYS A 440 -6.40 -5.17 14.20
C CYS A 440 -7.11 -6.51 14.07
N ALA A 441 -6.49 -7.50 13.41
CA ALA A 441 -7.05 -8.85 13.25
C ALA A 441 -7.30 -9.52 14.61
N GLN A 442 -6.30 -9.52 15.50
CA GLN A 442 -6.36 -10.15 16.81
C GLN A 442 -7.43 -9.56 17.73
N ASN A 443 -7.71 -8.25 17.59
CA ASN A 443 -8.71 -7.55 18.39
C ASN A 443 -10.07 -7.41 17.68
N GLY A 444 -10.20 -7.93 16.46
CA GLY A 444 -11.41 -7.76 15.64
C GLY A 444 -11.70 -6.30 15.27
N TYR A 445 -10.68 -5.45 15.21
CA TYR A 445 -10.83 -4.04 14.86
C TYR A 445 -10.91 -3.85 13.35
N THR A 446 -11.88 -3.03 12.94
CA THR A 446 -11.97 -2.53 11.58
C THR A 446 -11.15 -1.25 11.45
N TYR A 447 -10.41 -1.06 10.36
CA TYR A 447 -9.60 0.14 10.13
C TYR A 447 -10.06 0.96 8.92
N VAL A 448 -9.76 2.27 8.93
CA VAL A 448 -9.79 3.14 7.75
C VAL A 448 -8.36 3.56 7.47
N GLY A 449 -7.80 3.11 6.35
CA GLY A 449 -6.43 3.41 5.96
C GLY A 449 -6.35 4.35 4.76
N HIS A 450 -5.22 5.05 4.65
CA HIS A 450 -4.92 5.90 3.52
C HIS A 450 -3.58 5.49 2.91
N CYS A 451 -3.54 5.23 1.61
CA CYS A 451 -2.33 4.89 0.86
C CYS A 451 -2.55 5.18 -0.63
N CYS A 452 -1.52 5.16 -1.47
CA CYS A 452 -1.75 5.27 -2.90
C CYS A 452 -2.06 3.90 -3.53
N TYR A 453 -2.70 3.90 -4.71
CA TYR A 453 -3.02 2.66 -5.45
C TYR A 453 -1.82 1.75 -5.66
N GLU A 454 -0.67 2.32 -6.01
CA GLU A 454 0.54 1.54 -6.26
C GLU A 454 1.07 0.91 -4.97
N PHE A 455 0.91 1.57 -3.82
CA PHE A 455 1.25 0.97 -2.53
C PHE A 455 0.34 -0.22 -2.21
N TYR A 456 -0.98 -0.03 -2.33
CA TYR A 456 -1.96 -1.10 -2.13
C TYR A 456 -1.70 -2.28 -3.06
N GLU A 457 -1.52 -1.99 -4.35
CA GLU A 457 -1.21 -3.00 -5.34
C GLU A 457 0.07 -3.74 -4.92
N LYS A 458 1.18 -3.07 -4.66
CA LYS A 458 2.45 -3.73 -4.30
C LYS A 458 2.38 -4.53 -3.00
N ARG A 459 1.60 -4.10 -2.01
CA ARG A 459 1.52 -4.71 -0.67
C ARG A 459 0.25 -5.51 -0.44
N TYR A 460 -0.51 -5.82 -1.49
CA TYR A 460 -1.78 -6.54 -1.44
C TYR A 460 -1.76 -7.78 -0.53
N GLU A 461 -0.69 -8.58 -0.58
CA GLU A 461 -0.58 -9.80 0.22
C GLU A 461 -0.75 -9.58 1.72
N ILE A 462 -0.26 -8.47 2.28
CA ILE A 462 -0.38 -8.23 3.72
C ILE A 462 -1.83 -7.94 4.09
N PHE A 463 -2.54 -7.20 3.24
CA PHE A 463 -3.94 -6.85 3.43
C PHE A 463 -4.82 -8.11 3.30
N ARG A 464 -4.51 -8.98 2.33
CA ARG A 464 -5.17 -10.28 2.18
C ARG A 464 -4.93 -11.15 3.41
N ARG A 465 -3.68 -11.34 3.84
CA ARG A 465 -3.35 -12.16 5.02
C ARG A 465 -4.01 -11.64 6.29
N ALA A 466 -3.92 -10.32 6.53
CA ALA A 466 -4.61 -9.70 7.66
C ALA A 466 -6.12 -9.92 7.61
N SER A 467 -6.71 -9.88 6.40
CA SER A 467 -8.14 -10.17 6.23
C SER A 467 -8.51 -11.62 6.52
N GLU A 468 -7.68 -12.57 6.10
CA GLU A 468 -7.84 -14.00 6.43
C GLU A 468 -7.71 -14.26 7.94
N GLU A 469 -6.87 -13.49 8.62
CA GLU A 469 -6.72 -13.51 10.08
C GLU A 469 -7.83 -12.74 10.82
N GLY A 470 -8.70 -12.03 10.10
CA GLY A 470 -9.90 -11.40 10.64
C GLY A 470 -9.93 -9.86 10.61
N ALA A 471 -8.87 -9.19 10.15
CA ALA A 471 -8.89 -7.74 9.99
C ALA A 471 -9.88 -7.32 8.88
N LYS A 472 -10.58 -6.22 9.11
CA LYS A 472 -11.45 -5.60 8.11
C LYS A 472 -11.06 -4.15 7.93
N GLY A 473 -11.32 -3.57 6.77
CA GLY A 473 -11.07 -2.15 6.63
C GLY A 473 -11.38 -1.57 5.26
N VAL A 474 -11.29 -0.25 5.19
CA VAL A 474 -11.44 0.51 3.94
C VAL A 474 -10.15 1.27 3.69
N LEU A 475 -9.69 1.27 2.44
CA LEU A 475 -8.52 2.04 2.02
C LEU A 475 -8.96 3.18 1.10
N PHE A 476 -8.48 4.39 1.39
CA PHE A 476 -8.65 5.57 0.58
C PHE A 476 -7.33 6.02 -0.05
N ASP A 477 -7.42 6.61 -1.22
CA ASP A 477 -6.32 7.14 -1.99
C ASP A 477 -5.80 8.46 -1.39
N ILE A 478 -4.55 8.79 -1.71
CA ILE A 478 -3.89 10.04 -1.34
C ILE A 478 -3.47 10.78 -2.61
N VAL A 479 -3.55 12.10 -2.59
CA VAL A 479 -3.33 12.92 -3.80
C VAL A 479 -1.91 13.46 -3.84
N GLY A 480 -1.30 13.43 -5.02
CA GLY A 480 -0.02 14.04 -5.33
C GLY A 480 0.87 13.12 -6.18
N THR A 481 2.07 13.58 -6.52
CA THR A 481 3.05 12.77 -7.27
C THR A 481 3.56 11.65 -6.37
N THR A 482 3.11 10.41 -6.63
CA THR A 482 3.47 9.26 -5.80
C THR A 482 4.97 8.97 -5.92
N CYS A 483 5.58 8.38 -4.88
CA CYS A 483 6.96 7.90 -4.92
C CYS A 483 7.22 6.94 -6.08
N TYR A 484 6.16 6.35 -6.61
CA TYR A 484 6.14 5.37 -7.69
C TYR A 484 6.11 5.99 -9.09
N SER A 485 5.80 7.28 -9.18
CA SER A 485 5.81 8.05 -10.44
C SER A 485 7.15 8.78 -10.67
N LEU A 486 7.99 8.86 -9.63
CA LEU A 486 9.36 9.36 -9.70
C LEU A 486 10.30 8.15 -9.69
N GLY A 487 11.34 8.15 -10.53
CA GLY A 487 12.20 6.99 -10.75
C GLY A 487 12.88 6.41 -9.48
N VAL A 488 13.68 5.37 -9.70
CA VAL A 488 14.32 4.48 -8.69
C VAL A 488 14.84 5.18 -7.45
N GLU A 489 15.52 6.29 -7.65
CA GLU A 489 16.23 7.00 -6.61
C GLU A 489 15.31 7.73 -5.63
N GLU A 490 14.10 8.16 -6.05
CA GLU A 490 13.13 8.82 -5.17
C GLU A 490 12.29 7.79 -4.38
N GLU A 491 12.04 6.61 -4.95
CA GLU A 491 11.35 5.50 -4.28
C GLU A 491 12.24 4.84 -3.21
N GLU A 492 13.53 4.63 -3.47
CA GLU A 492 14.48 4.11 -2.47
C GLU A 492 14.59 5.06 -1.26
N LYS A 493 14.64 6.37 -1.52
CA LYS A 493 14.53 7.39 -0.47
C LYS A 493 13.22 7.27 0.29
N ALA A 494 12.10 6.96 -0.37
CA ALA A 494 10.84 6.74 0.32
C ALA A 494 10.87 5.55 1.28
N TYR A 495 11.48 4.43 0.88
CA TYR A 495 11.59 3.26 1.75
C TYR A 495 12.46 3.49 2.98
N HIS A 496 13.45 4.37 2.87
CA HIS A 496 14.29 4.78 3.97
C HIS A 496 13.71 5.96 4.80
N GLY A 497 12.47 6.37 4.53
CA GLY A 497 11.84 7.51 5.20
C GLY A 497 12.34 8.87 4.70
N GLU A 498 13.24 8.92 3.74
CA GLU A 498 13.79 10.13 3.13
C GLU A 498 12.90 10.69 2.01
N PHE A 499 11.62 10.25 1.92
CA PHE A 499 10.75 10.59 0.81
C PHE A 499 10.54 12.10 0.67
N THR A 500 10.79 12.61 -0.53
CA THR A 500 10.81 14.03 -0.84
C THR A 500 9.48 14.57 -1.37
N VAL A 501 8.52 13.77 -1.83
CA VAL A 501 7.24 14.36 -2.29
C VAL A 501 6.24 14.55 -1.16
N GLU A 502 5.50 15.66 -1.24
CA GLU A 502 4.36 16.00 -0.39
C GLU A 502 3.10 15.42 -1.04
N LEU A 503 2.53 14.39 -0.39
CA LEU A 503 1.20 13.87 -0.71
C LEU A 503 0.21 14.46 0.29
N ASP A 504 -1.04 14.60 -0.08
CA ASP A 504 -2.09 15.12 0.79
C ASP A 504 -3.25 14.13 0.91
N LEU A 505 -3.89 14.13 2.08
CA LEU A 505 -5.17 13.44 2.24
C LEU A 505 -6.27 14.25 1.55
N ILE A 506 -7.25 13.55 1.01
CA ILE A 506 -8.43 14.19 0.42
C ILE A 506 -9.40 14.53 1.54
N LYS A 507 -9.23 15.71 2.12
CA LYS A 507 -9.96 16.18 3.32
C LYS A 507 -11.47 15.94 3.23
N GLU A 508 -12.09 16.25 2.10
CA GLU A 508 -13.53 16.07 1.91
C GLU A 508 -13.96 14.58 1.89
N ASP A 509 -13.16 13.70 1.29
CA ASP A 509 -13.47 12.27 1.23
C ASP A 509 -13.32 11.65 2.63
N LEU A 510 -12.31 12.10 3.38
CA LEU A 510 -12.11 11.75 4.77
C LEU A 510 -13.33 12.14 5.64
N TYR A 511 -13.82 13.38 5.58
CA TYR A 511 -15.01 13.79 6.35
C TYR A 511 -16.27 13.02 5.93
N LYS A 512 -16.50 12.85 4.63
CA LYS A 512 -17.67 12.12 4.10
C LYS A 512 -17.64 10.63 4.45
N SER A 513 -16.47 10.00 4.40
CA SER A 513 -16.32 8.59 4.76
C SER A 513 -16.67 8.29 6.23
N LEU A 514 -16.48 9.28 7.12
CA LEU A 514 -16.73 9.14 8.55
C LEU A 514 -18.05 9.76 9.01
N SER A 515 -18.85 10.34 8.10
CA SER A 515 -20.16 10.92 8.44
C SER A 515 -21.20 9.87 8.85
N VAL A 516 -20.95 8.59 8.54
CA VAL A 516 -21.82 7.45 8.93
C VAL A 516 -21.63 7.00 10.38
N LYS A 517 -20.66 7.55 11.10
CA LYS A 517 -20.45 7.29 12.52
C LYS A 517 -21.06 8.42 13.34
N GLU A 518 -21.87 8.08 14.32
CA GLU A 518 -22.38 9.03 15.31
C GLU A 518 -21.20 9.71 16.02
N ASP A 519 -21.31 11.02 16.25
CA ASP A 519 -20.35 11.77 17.06
C ASP A 519 -20.47 11.32 18.52
N GLU A 520 -19.35 11.22 19.24
CA GLU A 520 -19.41 11.25 20.70
C GLU A 520 -19.77 12.68 21.14
N GLY A 521 -21.08 12.98 21.07
CA GLY A 521 -21.76 14.10 21.74
C GLY A 521 -21.09 15.47 21.72
N ILE A 522 -20.87 16.08 20.55
CA ILE A 522 -20.71 17.54 20.43
C ILE A 522 -21.42 18.04 19.16
N GLU A 523 -22.65 18.54 19.31
CA GLU A 523 -23.32 19.33 18.25
C GLU A 523 -22.66 20.72 18.17
N ILE A 524 -22.15 21.08 16.98
CA ILE A 524 -21.68 22.44 16.70
C ILE A 524 -22.63 23.10 15.70
N GLU A 525 -23.58 23.90 16.19
CA GLU A 525 -24.25 24.90 15.36
C GLU A 525 -23.26 25.99 14.93
N LYS A 526 -23.15 26.20 13.61
CA LYS A 526 -22.37 27.29 13.02
C LYS A 526 -23.07 28.63 13.25
N GLN A 527 -22.60 29.40 14.23
CA GLN A 527 -22.62 30.86 14.14
C GLN A 527 -21.20 31.40 14.26
N ILE A 528 -20.67 31.90 13.13
CA ILE A 528 -19.40 32.60 13.07
C ILE A 528 -19.66 34.03 13.56
N VAL A 529 -19.23 34.33 14.77
CA VAL A 529 -19.02 35.72 15.21
C VAL A 529 -17.52 35.91 15.40
N SER A 530 -16.90 36.71 14.54
CA SER A 530 -15.50 37.08 14.67
C SER A 530 -15.32 38.05 15.83
N PHE A 531 -14.67 37.60 16.90
CA PHE A 531 -14.19 38.48 17.96
C PHE A 531 -12.66 38.59 17.84
N ASP A 532 -12.18 39.79 17.53
CA ASP A 532 -10.75 40.07 17.38
C ASP A 532 -10.14 40.45 18.72
N PHE A 533 -9.27 39.58 19.26
CA PHE A 533 -8.51 39.84 20.49
C PHE A 533 -7.23 40.68 20.25
N SER A 534 -6.87 40.97 19.00
CA SER A 534 -5.67 41.76 18.64
C SER A 534 -5.55 43.10 19.39
N PRO A 535 -6.62 43.86 19.69
CA PRO A 535 -6.49 45.15 20.37
C PRO A 535 -6.05 45.05 21.84
N TYR A 536 -6.23 43.89 22.50
CA TYR A 536 -6.03 43.75 23.94
C TYR A 536 -4.66 43.13 24.32
N LEU A 537 -3.87 42.70 23.33
CA LEU A 537 -2.58 42.01 23.54
C LEU A 537 -1.44 42.57 22.67
N VAL A 538 -1.62 43.77 22.09
CA VAL A 538 -0.58 44.46 21.30
C VAL A 538 0.71 44.63 22.10
N ASP A 539 0.60 44.79 23.42
CA ASP A 539 1.74 44.99 24.33
C ASP A 539 2.56 43.71 24.58
N PHE A 540 2.10 42.54 24.12
CA PHE A 540 2.67 41.23 24.45
C PHE A 540 3.27 40.46 23.26
N LYS A 541 3.61 41.15 22.16
CA LYS A 541 4.25 40.54 20.99
C LYS A 541 5.72 41.00 20.87
N PRO A 542 6.71 40.18 21.28
CA PRO A 542 8.11 40.56 21.16
C PRO A 542 8.52 40.77 19.71
N THR A 543 9.28 41.83 19.45
CA THR A 543 9.64 42.34 18.11
C THR A 543 10.49 41.40 17.24
N TYR A 544 10.99 40.30 17.80
CA TYR A 544 11.89 39.35 17.13
C TYR A 544 11.21 38.09 16.56
N TYR A 545 9.87 38.02 16.57
CA TYR A 545 9.14 36.85 16.07
C TYR A 545 9.31 36.68 14.55
N LYS A 546 10.09 35.68 14.13
CA LYS A 546 10.17 35.18 12.73
C LYS A 546 10.11 33.65 12.74
N LYS A 547 9.58 33.05 11.65
CA LYS A 547 9.26 31.63 11.48
C LYS A 547 10.44 30.83 10.88
N PRO A 548 11.04 29.83 11.57
CA PRO A 548 11.97 28.87 10.95
C PRO A 548 11.73 27.38 11.34
N LYS A 549 12.47 26.46 10.68
CA LYS A 549 12.29 24.98 10.58
C LYS A 549 13.31 24.15 11.40
N ALA A 550 12.89 23.06 12.10
CA ALA A 550 13.55 21.72 12.21
C ALA A 550 13.01 20.82 13.37
N VAL A 551 13.08 19.48 13.15
CA VAL A 551 12.46 18.31 13.84
C VAL A 551 13.44 17.55 14.80
N PRO A 552 13.01 16.91 15.92
CA PRO A 552 13.84 16.04 16.80
C PRO A 552 14.11 14.60 16.29
N THR A 553 14.98 13.82 16.96
CA THR A 553 15.50 12.52 16.46
C THR A 553 14.83 11.27 17.06
N PRO A 554 14.76 10.11 16.34
CA PRO A 554 14.06 8.89 16.78
C PRO A 554 14.62 8.17 18.02
N GLU A 555 15.86 8.44 18.41
CA GLU A 555 16.48 7.84 19.62
C GLU A 555 15.91 8.44 20.92
N GLU A 556 15.32 9.63 20.84
CA GLU A 556 14.73 10.35 21.96
C GLU A 556 13.33 9.82 22.36
N ASP A 557 12.69 8.97 21.54
CA ASP A 557 11.28 8.53 21.72
C ASP A 557 11.11 7.10 22.29
N ARG A 558 12.19 6.33 22.47
CA ARG A 558 12.13 4.88 22.79
C ARG A 558 12.01 4.49 24.26
N THR A 559 11.74 5.41 25.20
CA THR A 559 11.83 5.13 26.65
C THR A 559 10.52 5.27 27.43
N ARG A 560 9.42 4.66 26.96
CA ARG A 560 8.15 4.68 27.71
C ARG A 560 8.06 3.56 28.75
N THR A 561 7.80 3.92 30.00
CA THR A 561 7.63 3.03 31.17
C THR A 561 6.24 2.35 31.19
N SER A 562 6.08 1.27 31.96
CA SER A 562 4.79 0.57 32.14
C SER A 562 3.69 1.48 32.72
N MET A 563 4.05 2.37 33.65
CA MET A 563 3.13 3.33 34.26
C MET A 563 2.61 4.38 33.24
N GLN A 564 3.44 4.77 32.27
CA GLN A 564 3.00 5.63 31.16
C GLN A 564 2.00 4.94 30.21
N LYS A 565 2.01 3.59 30.15
CA LYS A 565 1.04 2.83 29.34
C LYS A 565 -0.34 2.77 29.98
N GLU A 566 -0.43 2.75 31.31
CA GLU A 566 -1.73 2.76 32.01
C GLU A 566 -2.36 4.16 31.99
N VAL A 567 -1.56 5.22 32.11
CA VAL A 567 -2.06 6.60 31.98
C VAL A 567 -2.54 6.91 30.55
N PHE A 568 -1.91 6.28 29.55
CA PHE A 568 -2.39 6.30 28.16
C PHE A 568 -3.81 5.72 28.01
N LEU A 569 -4.26 4.84 28.93
CA LEU A 569 -5.62 4.29 28.95
C LEU A 569 -6.65 5.23 29.62
N GLY A 570 -6.24 6.46 29.99
CA GLY A 570 -7.17 7.59 30.19
C GLY A 570 -7.43 8.05 31.63
N GLU A 571 -6.67 7.58 32.62
CA GLU A 571 -7.01 7.82 34.04
C GLU A 571 -6.29 9.06 34.63
N ALA A 572 -5.37 8.92 35.58
CA ALA A 572 -4.51 9.98 36.12
C ALA A 572 -3.44 9.33 37.00
N THR A 573 -2.45 10.10 37.44
CA THR A 573 -1.45 9.67 38.42
C THR A 573 -1.42 10.57 39.62
N LEU A 574 -1.26 9.98 40.79
CA LEU A 574 -0.99 10.63 42.07
C LEU A 574 0.21 9.92 42.70
N GLU A 575 1.34 10.62 42.78
CA GLU A 575 2.66 10.04 43.08
C GLU A 575 2.91 8.82 42.15
N ASP A 576 3.18 7.65 42.72
CA ASP A 576 3.44 6.41 41.97
C ASP A 576 2.17 5.53 41.78
N LYS A 577 0.97 6.09 41.93
CA LYS A 577 -0.31 5.35 41.79
C LYS A 577 -1.16 5.90 40.66
N VAL A 578 -1.81 5.00 39.93
CA VAL A 578 -2.88 5.34 38.98
C VAL A 578 -4.17 5.56 39.75
N VAL A 579 -4.84 6.68 39.47
CA VAL A 579 -6.10 7.09 40.11
C VAL A 579 -7.07 7.63 39.05
N GLY A 580 -8.36 7.71 39.37
CA GLY A 580 -9.33 8.32 38.46
C GLY A 580 -9.09 9.83 38.31
N TYR A 581 -9.38 10.41 37.13
CA TYR A 581 -9.15 11.84 36.90
C TYR A 581 -9.93 12.74 37.88
N LYS A 582 -11.15 12.35 38.30
CA LYS A 582 -11.96 13.10 39.27
C LYS A 582 -11.29 13.17 40.65
N GLU A 583 -10.77 12.04 41.12
CA GLU A 583 -10.00 11.95 42.36
C GLU A 583 -8.74 12.83 42.26
N ALA A 584 -8.04 12.81 41.12
CA ALA A 584 -6.92 13.70 40.88
C ALA A 584 -7.33 15.18 40.93
N LEU A 585 -8.46 15.57 40.33
CA LEU A 585 -8.94 16.96 40.38
C LEU A 585 -9.32 17.42 41.80
N GLU A 586 -9.90 16.57 42.63
CA GLU A 586 -10.17 16.86 44.05
C GLU A 586 -8.87 17.16 44.82
N VAL A 587 -7.83 16.37 44.57
CA VAL A 587 -6.50 16.57 45.18
C VAL A 587 -5.85 17.86 44.67
N VAL A 588 -5.91 18.15 43.36
CA VAL A 588 -5.42 19.42 42.80
C VAL A 588 -6.17 20.61 43.42
N ALA A 589 -7.50 20.53 43.54
CA ALA A 589 -8.30 21.59 44.16
C ALA A 589 -7.90 21.83 45.62
N SER A 590 -7.68 20.75 46.39
CA SER A 590 -7.18 20.83 47.77
C SER A 590 -5.80 21.51 47.83
N TRP A 591 -4.88 21.16 46.93
CA TRP A 591 -3.56 21.79 46.85
C TRP A 591 -3.66 23.27 46.50
N ILE A 592 -4.52 23.65 45.55
CA ILE A 592 -4.76 25.05 45.20
C ILE A 592 -5.33 25.84 46.38
N LYS A 593 -6.24 25.27 47.18
CA LYS A 593 -6.82 25.96 48.37
C LYS A 593 -5.79 26.13 49.49
N GLY A 594 -4.94 25.11 49.71
CA GLY A 594 -3.96 25.09 50.79
C GLY A 594 -2.62 25.78 50.49
N SER A 595 -2.30 26.03 49.22
CA SER A 595 -1.08 26.74 48.82
C SER A 595 -1.13 28.21 49.27
N GLU A 596 -0.03 28.84 49.63
CA GLU A 596 0.10 30.28 49.88
C GLU A 596 0.52 31.04 48.62
N SER A 597 1.33 30.43 47.74
CA SER A 597 1.86 31.04 46.51
C SER A 597 1.79 30.09 45.31
N PRO A 598 0.57 29.82 44.78
CA PRO A 598 0.39 28.90 43.67
C PRO A 598 0.87 29.54 42.37
N THR A 599 1.62 28.79 41.58
CA THR A 599 2.10 29.20 40.25
C THR A 599 1.45 28.34 39.17
N ILE A 600 0.93 28.98 38.13
CA ILE A 600 0.42 28.29 36.94
C ILE A 600 1.32 28.60 35.76
N VAL A 601 1.83 27.56 35.13
CA VAL A 601 2.73 27.62 33.98
C VAL A 601 1.93 27.19 32.76
N LEU A 602 1.67 28.15 31.87
CA LEU A 602 0.92 27.95 30.65
C LEU A 602 1.89 27.63 29.52
N GLY A 603 1.73 26.47 28.89
CA GLY A 603 2.57 26.04 27.79
C GLY A 603 2.10 26.54 26.42
N PRO A 604 2.93 26.35 25.37
CA PRO A 604 2.65 26.84 24.03
C PRO A 604 1.36 26.28 23.43
N LEU A 605 0.89 25.10 23.86
CA LEU A 605 -0.37 24.50 23.39
C LEU A 605 -1.61 25.29 23.85
N VAL A 606 -1.47 26.19 24.82
CA VAL A 606 -2.53 27.14 25.24
C VAL A 606 -2.48 28.45 24.45
N PHE A 607 -1.44 28.68 23.63
CA PHE A 607 -1.20 29.97 22.95
C PHE A 607 -1.08 29.92 21.41
N TRP A 608 -1.18 28.75 20.78
CA TRP A 608 -1.00 28.61 19.33
C TRP A 608 -2.21 29.13 18.51
N ASP A 609 -1.93 29.80 17.39
CA ASP A 609 -2.88 30.54 16.52
C ASP A 609 -4.27 29.86 16.34
N PHE A 610 -5.31 30.44 16.96
CA PHE A 610 -6.58 29.76 17.25
C PHE A 610 -7.69 30.01 16.22
N GLY A 611 -7.60 29.31 15.09
CA GLY A 611 -8.76 29.06 14.24
C GLY A 611 -9.74 28.01 14.79
N GLU A 612 -9.44 27.40 15.94
CA GLU A 612 -10.08 26.17 16.44
C GLU A 612 -10.81 26.38 17.77
N LYS A 613 -12.06 25.92 17.85
CA LYS A 613 -12.99 26.24 18.93
C LYS A 613 -12.60 25.58 20.25
N GLU A 614 -12.14 24.33 20.22
CA GLU A 614 -11.85 23.52 21.41
C GLU A 614 -10.64 24.07 22.18
N LEU A 615 -9.62 24.54 21.45
CA LEU A 615 -8.47 25.18 22.09
C LEU A 615 -8.82 26.57 22.62
N GLN A 616 -9.73 27.30 21.95
CA GLN A 616 -10.29 28.54 22.50
C GLN A 616 -11.09 28.28 23.78
N GLU A 617 -11.91 27.23 23.81
CA GLU A 617 -12.68 26.81 24.99
C GLU A 617 -11.75 26.41 26.14
N LYS A 618 -10.70 25.63 25.86
CA LYS A 618 -9.68 25.29 26.85
C LYS A 618 -8.94 26.53 27.36
N ALA A 619 -8.55 27.45 26.48
CA ALA A 619 -7.91 28.69 26.88
C ALA A 619 -8.83 29.59 27.72
N LYS A 620 -10.14 29.65 27.37
CA LYS A 620 -11.17 30.33 28.17
C LYS A 620 -11.32 29.70 29.55
N ALA A 621 -11.41 28.38 29.63
CA ALA A 621 -11.51 27.66 30.91
C ALA A 621 -10.25 27.87 31.77
N VAL A 622 -9.06 27.84 31.19
CA VAL A 622 -7.81 28.16 31.90
C VAL A 622 -7.82 29.59 32.42
N ARG A 623 -8.29 30.55 31.62
CA ARG A 623 -8.42 31.94 32.03
C ARG A 623 -9.41 32.09 33.19
N GLU A 624 -10.57 31.46 33.11
CA GLU A 624 -11.57 31.47 34.18
C GLU A 624 -11.01 30.86 35.47
N LEU A 625 -10.25 29.77 35.37
CA LEU A 625 -9.54 29.18 36.51
C LEU A 625 -8.56 30.19 37.14
N ILE A 626 -7.80 30.92 36.32
CA ILE A 626 -6.86 31.94 36.78
C ILE A 626 -7.58 33.07 37.50
N GLU A 627 -8.65 33.59 36.89
CA GLU A 627 -9.46 34.69 37.43
C GLU A 627 -10.16 34.28 38.74
N LYS A 628 -10.72 33.07 38.81
CA LYS A 628 -11.42 32.56 39.99
C LYS A 628 -10.52 32.39 41.20
N VAL A 629 -9.31 31.88 41.00
CA VAL A 629 -8.34 31.69 42.09
C VAL A 629 -7.68 33.01 42.48
N GLY A 630 -7.52 33.96 41.54
CA GLY A 630 -7.15 35.36 41.78
C GLY A 630 -5.73 35.63 42.28
N ARG A 631 -5.02 34.60 42.75
CA ARG A 631 -3.68 34.69 43.37
C ARG A 631 -2.62 33.84 42.66
N PHE A 632 -2.94 33.27 41.50
CA PHE A 632 -1.95 32.56 40.71
C PHE A 632 -0.85 33.51 40.23
N ASN A 633 0.40 33.10 40.45
CA ASN A 633 1.51 33.64 39.70
C ASN A 633 1.50 33.00 38.31
N VAL A 634 1.07 33.73 37.29
CA VAL A 634 0.97 33.22 35.91
C VAL A 634 2.33 33.32 35.23
N LYS A 635 2.83 32.19 34.75
CA LYS A 635 4.06 32.08 33.97
C LYS A 635 3.73 31.49 32.61
N VAL A 636 4.41 31.98 31.59
CA VAL A 636 4.27 31.47 30.22
C VAL A 636 5.50 30.67 29.86
N LEU A 637 5.27 29.49 29.30
CA LEU A 637 6.27 28.67 28.66
C LEU A 637 6.35 29.07 27.18
N PRO A 638 7.38 29.81 26.70
CA PRO A 638 7.55 30.11 25.31
C PRO A 638 7.86 28.82 24.58
N ASP A 639 7.68 28.91 23.29
CA ASP A 639 7.98 27.87 22.35
C ASP A 639 9.46 27.46 22.41
N TYR A 640 9.72 26.21 22.80
CA TYR A 640 11.05 25.63 22.98
C TYR A 640 11.53 24.81 21.78
N ARG A 641 10.92 25.01 20.60
CA ARG A 641 11.46 24.45 19.35
C ARG A 641 12.87 25.03 19.07
N PRO A 642 13.85 24.23 18.59
CA PRO A 642 15.23 24.69 18.46
C PRO A 642 15.36 25.84 17.45
N LYS A 643 15.84 27.02 17.90
CA LYS A 643 16.34 28.07 17.02
C LYS A 643 17.74 27.70 16.55
N LEU A 644 17.95 27.46 15.26
CA LEU A 644 19.27 27.12 14.74
C LEU A 644 20.16 28.37 14.55
N LYS A 645 21.31 28.31 15.23
CA LYS A 645 22.49 29.20 15.31
C LYS A 645 22.42 30.33 16.35
N LYS A 646 23.27 30.14 17.38
CA LYS A 646 23.43 30.87 18.66
C LYS A 646 22.35 30.53 19.69
N TYR A 647 22.32 29.27 20.08
CA TYR A 647 21.68 28.86 21.32
C TYR A 647 22.57 29.25 22.49
N ASP A 648 22.25 30.36 23.17
CA ASP A 648 22.74 30.63 24.53
C ASP A 648 21.60 30.32 25.51
N PRO A 649 21.61 29.15 26.18
CA PRO A 649 20.56 28.77 27.10
C PRO A 649 20.41 29.73 28.29
N SER A 650 21.43 30.54 28.60
CA SER A 650 21.37 31.54 29.68
C SER A 650 20.58 32.81 29.30
N VAL A 651 20.38 33.06 28.00
CA VAL A 651 19.76 34.29 27.46
C VAL A 651 18.40 34.01 26.80
N GLU A 652 18.19 32.82 26.23
CA GLU A 652 17.02 32.54 25.36
C GLU A 652 15.99 31.54 25.92
N MET A 653 16.27 30.89 27.06
CA MET A 653 15.22 30.28 27.88
C MET A 653 14.58 31.38 28.74
N ASP A 654 13.44 31.90 28.30
CA ASP A 654 12.48 32.47 29.24
C ASP A 654 11.16 31.72 29.20
N PRO A 655 11.20 30.48 29.71
CA PRO A 655 10.30 30.10 30.77
C PRO A 655 11.05 29.52 31.92
N PRO A 656 10.45 29.59 33.12
CA PRO A 656 11.20 29.89 34.32
C PRO A 656 12.56 29.23 34.20
N ASN A 657 13.58 30.01 33.82
CA ASN A 657 14.94 29.48 33.75
C ASN A 657 15.06 28.66 35.04
N PRO A 658 15.39 27.36 34.97
CA PRO A 658 15.41 26.51 36.15
C PRO A 658 16.12 27.28 37.27
N HIS A 659 17.21 27.98 36.96
CA HIS A 659 17.88 28.90 37.87
C HIS A 659 17.00 29.99 38.52
N HIS A 660 16.06 30.68 37.87
CA HIS A 660 15.23 31.73 38.50
C HIS A 660 14.06 31.19 39.34
N ALA A 661 13.34 30.16 38.90
CA ALA A 661 12.30 29.53 39.73
C ALA A 661 12.89 28.61 40.81
N ILE A 662 14.04 27.98 40.56
CA ILE A 662 14.76 27.12 41.50
C ILE A 662 15.55 27.93 42.53
N LEU A 663 16.17 29.07 42.16
CA LEU A 663 17.03 29.82 43.09
C LEU A 663 16.30 30.99 43.78
N HIS A 664 15.18 31.50 43.25
CA HIS A 664 14.58 32.75 43.71
C HIS A 664 13.04 32.74 43.88
N GLY A 665 12.33 31.70 43.45
CA GLY A 665 10.88 31.59 43.60
C GLY A 665 10.47 30.95 44.93
N LYS A 666 9.65 31.62 45.74
CA LYS A 666 8.93 30.99 46.86
C LYS A 666 7.60 30.45 46.33
N HIS A 667 7.60 29.29 45.68
CA HIS A 667 6.40 28.63 45.16
C HIS A 667 6.20 27.31 45.90
N ASP A 668 5.02 27.11 46.47
CA ASP A 668 4.66 25.87 47.18
C ASP A 668 3.79 24.93 46.33
N LEU A 669 3.23 25.44 45.22
CA LEU A 669 2.54 24.67 44.20
C LEU A 669 2.85 25.18 42.79
N THR A 670 3.11 24.28 41.85
CA THR A 670 3.30 24.55 40.42
C THR A 670 2.36 23.69 39.59
N ILE A 671 1.51 24.33 38.78
CA ILE A 671 0.55 23.68 37.88
C ILE A 671 0.97 23.92 36.43
N LEU A 672 1.20 22.86 35.68
CA LEU A 672 1.56 22.91 34.26
C LEU A 672 0.33 22.62 33.39
N VAL A 673 -0.01 23.52 32.47
CA VAL A 673 -1.16 23.38 31.56
C VAL A 673 -0.74 23.61 30.11
N GLY A 674 -1.10 22.69 29.21
CA GLY A 674 -0.84 22.83 27.76
C GLY A 674 0.65 22.86 27.38
N VAL A 675 1.43 21.99 27.99
CA VAL A 675 2.86 21.80 27.72
C VAL A 675 3.08 20.54 26.85
N HIS A 676 4.09 20.51 25.96
CA HIS A 676 4.41 19.28 25.21
C HIS A 676 5.01 18.20 26.09
N CYS A 677 4.62 16.95 25.83
CA CYS A 677 5.01 15.84 26.69
C CYS A 677 6.54 15.66 26.76
N TYR A 678 7.23 15.76 25.63
CA TYR A 678 8.65 15.39 25.51
C TYR A 678 9.62 16.25 26.34
N ARG A 679 9.33 17.55 26.59
CA ARG A 679 10.20 18.42 27.43
C ARG A 679 9.70 18.61 28.85
N THR A 680 8.43 18.32 29.10
CA THR A 680 7.81 18.58 30.40
C THR A 680 8.39 17.66 31.47
N ASP A 681 8.68 16.39 31.15
CA ASP A 681 9.31 15.47 32.11
C ASP A 681 10.71 15.95 32.57
N PHE A 682 11.48 16.59 31.69
CA PHE A 682 12.77 17.17 32.07
C PHE A 682 12.60 18.35 33.04
N VAL A 683 11.63 19.23 32.78
CA VAL A 683 11.31 20.37 33.65
C VAL A 683 10.81 19.89 35.02
N ILE A 684 9.92 18.89 35.03
CA ILE A 684 9.41 18.28 36.28
C ILE A 684 10.57 17.72 37.10
N ARG A 685 11.49 16.96 36.50
CA ARG A 685 12.66 16.40 37.22
C ARG A 685 13.55 17.48 37.83
N LEU A 686 13.77 18.60 37.12
CA LEU A 686 14.55 19.72 37.64
C LEU A 686 13.86 20.39 38.83
N LEU A 687 12.55 20.65 38.73
CA LEU A 687 11.77 21.24 39.82
C LEU A 687 11.75 20.31 41.04
N ARG A 688 11.50 19.00 40.86
CA ARG A 688 11.53 18.02 41.97
C ARG A 688 12.88 17.90 42.65
N LYS A 689 13.98 18.03 41.89
CA LYS A 689 15.33 17.85 42.43
C LYS A 689 15.81 19.05 43.23
N HIS A 690 15.34 20.25 42.90
CA HIS A 690 15.95 21.48 43.40
C HIS A 690 14.97 22.44 44.10
N THR A 691 13.68 22.10 44.18
CA THR A 691 12.66 22.89 44.90
C THR A 691 11.73 21.98 45.69
N ASP A 692 11.13 22.51 46.75
CA ASP A 692 10.13 21.80 47.56
C ASP A 692 8.69 22.01 47.03
N THR A 693 8.53 22.54 45.81
CA THR A 693 7.21 22.81 45.22
C THR A 693 6.48 21.51 44.88
N LYS A 694 5.18 21.44 45.20
CA LYS A 694 4.32 20.38 44.64
C LYS A 694 4.09 20.64 43.16
N ILE A 695 4.02 19.58 42.36
CA ILE A 695 3.91 19.70 40.90
C ILE A 695 2.69 18.92 40.43
N ALA A 696 1.75 19.64 39.84
CA ALA A 696 0.59 19.08 39.17
C ALA A 696 0.64 19.36 37.67
N THR A 697 0.30 18.39 36.83
CA THR A 697 0.26 18.55 35.37
C THR A 697 -1.12 18.24 34.83
N LEU A 698 -1.77 19.26 34.28
CA LEU A 698 -3.02 19.15 33.54
C LEU A 698 -2.69 18.90 32.06
N CYS A 699 -2.19 17.70 31.77
CA CYS A 699 -1.65 17.36 30.47
C CYS A 699 -2.78 17.13 29.46
N GLY A 700 -2.70 17.75 28.29
CA GLY A 700 -3.66 17.53 27.20
C GLY A 700 -3.50 16.20 26.47
N LEU A 701 -2.46 15.44 26.78
CA LEU A 701 -2.09 14.20 26.08
C LEU A 701 -1.92 13.06 27.10
N TYR A 702 -0.72 12.49 27.23
CA TYR A 702 -0.46 11.21 27.88
C TYR A 702 -0.25 11.26 29.39
N GLY A 703 -0.31 12.45 30.01
CA GLY A 703 0.06 12.63 31.41
C GLY A 703 1.57 12.50 31.66
N HIS A 704 1.98 12.91 32.85
CA HIS A 704 3.36 12.98 33.33
C HIS A 704 3.51 12.26 34.66
N PRO A 705 3.75 10.94 34.66
CA PRO A 705 3.89 10.17 35.90
C PRO A 705 5.09 10.57 36.75
N THR A 706 5.98 11.42 36.22
CA THR A 706 7.08 12.00 36.98
C THR A 706 6.66 13.16 37.89
N ALA A 707 5.47 13.74 37.68
CA ALA A 707 4.89 14.77 38.54
C ALA A 707 4.33 14.16 39.83
N HIS A 708 4.11 14.99 40.86
CA HIS A 708 3.40 14.54 42.07
C HIS A 708 1.93 14.23 41.76
N LEU A 709 1.37 14.86 40.72
CA LEU A 709 0.06 14.54 40.18
C LEU A 709 0.02 14.85 38.69
N SER A 710 -0.53 13.96 37.87
CA SER A 710 -0.84 14.26 36.48
C SER A 710 -2.18 13.72 36.01
N THR A 711 -2.98 14.56 35.39
CA THR A 711 -4.11 14.12 34.57
C THR A 711 -3.67 13.92 33.12
N ALA A 712 -4.32 12.97 32.43
CA ALA A 712 -4.19 12.77 30.99
C ALA A 712 -5.40 13.35 30.24
N PHE A 713 -5.22 13.64 28.96
CA PHE A 713 -6.25 14.14 28.04
C PHE A 713 -7.09 15.27 28.65
N THR A 714 -6.42 16.25 29.23
CA THR A 714 -7.07 17.36 29.94
C THR A 714 -7.60 18.36 28.93
N ASP A 715 -8.91 18.34 28.75
CA ASP A 715 -9.70 19.22 27.89
C ASP A 715 -10.28 20.40 28.68
N ALA A 716 -11.14 21.21 28.04
CA ALA A 716 -11.85 22.30 28.71
C ALA A 716 -12.75 21.79 29.84
N GLN A 717 -13.46 20.68 29.63
CA GLN A 717 -14.41 20.14 30.60
C GLN A 717 -13.75 19.74 31.92
N LYS A 718 -12.58 19.10 31.89
CA LYS A 718 -11.82 18.76 33.10
C LYS A 718 -11.33 19.99 33.86
N ILE A 719 -11.03 21.09 33.15
CA ILE A 719 -10.66 22.36 33.78
C ILE A 719 -11.88 23.01 34.42
N GLU A 720 -13.04 22.96 33.76
CA GLU A 720 -14.31 23.41 34.35
C GLU A 720 -14.71 22.58 35.59
N ASP A 721 -14.47 21.27 35.57
CA ASP A 721 -14.72 20.41 36.73
C ASP A 721 -13.80 20.79 37.90
N LEU A 722 -12.53 21.11 37.63
CA LEU A 722 -11.63 21.68 38.63
C LEU A 722 -12.13 23.04 39.15
N ILE A 723 -12.62 23.90 38.27
CA ILE A 723 -13.23 25.19 38.64
C ILE A 723 -14.42 24.96 39.56
N LYS A 724 -15.30 23.99 39.32
CA LYS A 724 -16.45 23.69 40.19
C LYS A 724 -16.04 23.25 41.60
N LEU A 725 -14.88 22.60 41.73
CA LEU A 725 -14.34 22.15 43.02
C LEU A 725 -13.68 23.28 43.82
N LEU A 726 -13.23 24.35 43.16
CA LEU A 726 -12.59 25.52 43.76
C LEU A 726 -13.62 26.53 44.25
#